data_AF-A0AA39LFV9-F1
#
_entry.id   AF-A0AA39LFV9-F1
#
_cell.length_a   1.000
_cell.length_b   1.000
_cell.length_c   1.000
_cell.angle_alpha   90.00
_cell.angle_beta   90.00
_cell.angle_gamma   90.00
#
_symmetry.space_group_name_H-M   'P 1'
#
loop_
_entity.id
_entity.type
_entity.pdbx_description
1 polymer ?
#
loop_
_entity_poly.entity_id
_entity_poly.type
_entity_poly.pdbx_seq_one_letter_code
_entity_poly.pdbx_strand_id
1 'polypeptide(L)'
;MRVLFKIVPFLLILSCLDTVSNAQNKAIRSRQIGTEGQIVAKVFSNYDKDTRPPVRENADHSSIVVITSIYINSVKWETNTAEVDLYLREQWMDNRLKYDVDVREQIQEVKVPGNRKIWKPDTYFSNGKEISQEGKKSAVVEPSGYVRSSEGRTVVVPVEYQSKFPFLNSISFTLRLSSYNYALEDVAYLWANSPPNAVPLEVSNQLLNSEYSFQEAVAGDCVGNYSVGVYSCIDVVVSFESSCGRALLTVFLPTLLLVIASFLHFWIHGSWSVPRSFSAAFPFLIFASLFVFAPKSAFFVSSGIRVWAIFCLVITFFSLLEYFLVICCGIRRTMKYTNGITAQEQSALTAAQETVELAYNTKCANFRENNGLDIISRVLFPLVLIVFIIVYLSTNGEGEKRISCSNSDTSESNASSSAPLIRKGGISATYTLVNFVKGMIGPGCLSLPVAFKQAGLWTAFALVFLFGFLNNHCMLQLVHCSQYLCKKKGDAHLDYGNVAYEAAANSFRWLRPHKRLVRLVVNIAIIILQIGICSVFYVFVAVHVQEIVEEQTDFSASKQMWMLMILVPMLAINSIRTLKVIALVSILGNVLMIASFVVIFQKLIRAPHVTNELPWITDFNGIMTACGSILYSFEGQAMVLPMENKLKHPEDMVGPVGVLSTGMSLVTIAYAASGFFGYVTYGEGIEGSITLNLPSTPLYIVVKALLTLVVYFGFVIQQYVVVEMLWPEIRQKVLDGRINKKLHIVFEYLFRAFLVLVAMGIAMAVPNLEEIIPLVGVTSGMMLAFVFPALIDTITFVPVMLEEKGAEDQRWRVYVRVLKNGFLVVIGLFGLIAGLQSNISNLIS
;
A
#
# COMPACT_ATOMS: atom_id res chain seq x y z
N MET A 1 -72.30 -65.11 -5.42
CA MET A 1 -72.76 -64.48 -6.68
C MET A 1 -73.79 -63.34 -6.50
N ARG A 2 -74.71 -63.38 -5.52
CA ARG A 2 -75.74 -62.31 -5.32
C ARG A 2 -75.22 -60.97 -4.74
N VAL A 3 -74.03 -60.92 -4.17
CA VAL A 3 -73.44 -59.68 -3.61
C VAL A 3 -72.75 -58.83 -4.69
N LEU A 4 -72.13 -59.46 -5.69
CA LEU A 4 -71.50 -58.77 -6.82
C LEU A 4 -72.52 -57.99 -7.70
N PHE A 5 -73.74 -58.49 -7.84
CA PHE A 5 -74.80 -57.81 -8.61
C PHE A 5 -75.33 -56.53 -7.95
N LYS A 6 -75.06 -56.30 -6.65
CA LYS A 6 -75.47 -55.07 -5.94
C LYS A 6 -74.34 -54.03 -5.81
N ILE A 7 -73.08 -54.45 -5.90
CA ILE A 7 -71.90 -53.57 -5.73
C ILE A 7 -71.52 -52.88 -7.05
N VAL A 8 -71.64 -53.57 -8.18
CA VAL A 8 -71.33 -53.00 -9.51
C VAL A 8 -72.15 -51.74 -9.84
N PRO A 9 -73.48 -51.68 -9.63
CA PRO A 9 -74.22 -50.43 -9.86
C PRO A 9 -73.82 -49.32 -8.87
N PHE A 10 -73.46 -49.64 -7.62
CA PHE A 10 -73.02 -48.65 -6.64
C PHE A 10 -71.65 -48.04 -6.97
N LEU A 11 -70.70 -48.86 -7.45
CA LEU A 11 -69.39 -48.40 -7.94
C LEU A 11 -69.49 -47.62 -9.25
N LEU A 12 -70.43 -47.97 -10.14
CA LEU A 12 -70.71 -47.20 -11.35
C LEU A 12 -71.38 -45.84 -11.05
N ILE A 13 -72.20 -45.78 -10.01
CA ILE A 13 -72.79 -44.51 -9.53
C ILE A 13 -71.71 -43.64 -8.89
N LEU A 14 -70.81 -44.19 -8.07
CA LEU A 14 -69.69 -43.45 -7.49
C LEU A 14 -68.71 -42.92 -8.55
N SER A 15 -68.36 -43.74 -9.55
CA SER A 15 -67.51 -43.28 -10.66
C SER A 15 -68.21 -42.27 -11.57
N CYS A 16 -69.52 -42.37 -11.76
CA CYS A 16 -70.32 -41.33 -12.41
C CYS A 16 -70.37 -40.03 -11.59
N LEU A 17 -70.52 -40.11 -10.26
CA LEU A 17 -70.52 -38.93 -9.40
C LEU A 17 -69.16 -38.22 -9.39
N ASP A 18 -68.05 -38.96 -9.37
CA ASP A 18 -66.70 -38.40 -9.45
C ASP A 18 -66.40 -37.78 -10.82
N THR A 19 -66.87 -38.39 -11.90
CA THR A 19 -66.72 -37.83 -13.26
C THR A 19 -67.58 -36.60 -13.48
N VAL A 20 -68.82 -36.57 -12.94
CA VAL A 20 -69.70 -35.40 -12.95
C VAL A 20 -69.13 -34.28 -12.08
N SER A 21 -68.62 -34.58 -10.89
CA SER A 21 -67.97 -33.61 -10.00
C SER A 21 -66.72 -32.99 -10.64
N ASN A 22 -65.86 -33.82 -11.26
CA ASN A 22 -64.69 -33.33 -11.98
C ASN A 22 -65.06 -32.52 -13.24
N ALA A 23 -66.11 -32.90 -13.96
CA ALA A 23 -66.61 -32.13 -15.09
C ALA A 23 -67.19 -30.78 -14.66
N GLN A 24 -67.92 -30.73 -13.53
CA GLN A 24 -68.42 -29.50 -12.92
C GLN A 24 -67.27 -28.60 -12.45
N ASN A 25 -66.26 -29.13 -11.77
CA ASN A 25 -65.08 -28.37 -11.34
C ASN A 25 -64.29 -27.81 -12.54
N LYS A 26 -64.16 -28.59 -13.62
CA LYS A 26 -63.51 -28.12 -14.85
C LYS A 26 -64.32 -27.02 -15.55
N ALA A 27 -65.65 -27.13 -15.55
CA ALA A 27 -66.54 -26.11 -16.09
C ALA A 27 -66.51 -24.80 -15.26
N ILE A 28 -66.52 -24.91 -13.93
CA ILE A 28 -66.38 -23.77 -13.01
C ILE A 28 -65.03 -23.07 -13.22
N ARG A 29 -63.93 -23.84 -13.29
CA ARG A 29 -62.59 -23.28 -13.54
C ARG A 29 -62.47 -22.62 -14.92
N SER A 30 -63.09 -23.20 -15.95
CA SER A 30 -63.12 -22.57 -17.29
C SER A 30 -63.93 -21.27 -17.30
N ARG A 31 -65.03 -21.21 -16.54
CA ARG A 31 -65.82 -19.99 -16.35
C ARG A 31 -65.01 -18.94 -15.60
N GLN A 32 -64.34 -19.30 -14.50
CA GLN A 32 -63.45 -18.42 -13.76
C GLN A 32 -62.34 -17.83 -14.63
N ILE A 33 -61.65 -18.64 -15.44
CA ILE A 33 -60.62 -18.15 -16.38
C ILE A 33 -61.21 -17.16 -17.41
N GLY A 34 -62.43 -17.44 -17.91
CA GLY A 34 -63.14 -16.52 -18.81
C GLY A 34 -63.48 -15.19 -18.14
N THR A 35 -64.01 -15.24 -16.92
CA THR A 35 -64.35 -14.07 -16.11
C THR A 35 -63.10 -13.25 -15.74
N GLU A 36 -62.01 -13.90 -15.33
CA GLU A 36 -60.70 -13.26 -15.08
C GLU A 36 -60.20 -12.55 -16.34
N GLY A 37 -60.28 -13.19 -17.51
CA GLY A 37 -59.91 -12.59 -18.80
C GLY A 37 -60.74 -11.34 -19.14
N GLN A 38 -62.04 -11.36 -18.86
CA GLN A 38 -62.92 -10.20 -19.06
C GLN A 38 -62.61 -9.06 -18.09
N ILE A 39 -62.33 -9.36 -16.83
CA ILE A 39 -61.92 -8.38 -15.82
C ILE A 39 -60.62 -7.70 -16.26
N VAL A 40 -59.61 -8.48 -16.64
CA VAL A 40 -58.33 -7.95 -17.16
C VAL A 40 -58.59 -7.06 -18.37
N ALA A 41 -59.37 -7.49 -19.36
CA ALA A 41 -59.63 -6.70 -20.55
C ALA A 41 -60.31 -5.35 -20.22
N LYS A 42 -61.25 -5.34 -19.26
CA LYS A 42 -61.97 -4.13 -18.84
C LYS A 42 -61.08 -3.17 -18.06
N VAL A 43 -60.37 -3.67 -17.04
CA VAL A 43 -59.51 -2.87 -16.16
C VAL A 43 -58.35 -2.23 -16.93
N PHE A 44 -57.76 -2.95 -17.89
CA PHE A 44 -56.61 -2.49 -18.65
C PHE A 44 -56.93 -1.79 -19.98
N SER A 45 -58.20 -1.49 -20.26
CA SER A 45 -58.61 -0.86 -21.52
C SER A 45 -58.11 0.59 -21.65
N ASN A 46 -58.27 1.39 -20.59
CA ASN A 46 -57.90 2.81 -20.53
C ASN A 46 -56.88 3.11 -19.42
N TYR A 47 -56.14 2.09 -18.97
CA TYR A 47 -55.18 2.26 -17.88
C TYR A 47 -53.89 2.91 -18.40
N ASP A 48 -53.54 4.04 -17.83
CA ASP A 48 -52.25 4.68 -18.05
C ASP A 48 -51.26 4.30 -16.93
N LYS A 49 -50.14 3.73 -17.35
CA LYS A 49 -49.08 3.24 -16.46
C LYS A 49 -48.12 4.34 -16.01
N ASP A 50 -48.02 5.42 -16.78
CA ASP A 50 -47.01 6.47 -16.57
C ASP A 50 -47.53 7.54 -15.59
N THR A 51 -48.84 7.58 -15.35
CA THR A 51 -49.46 8.40 -14.31
C THR A 51 -49.54 7.66 -12.97
N ARG A 52 -49.10 8.35 -11.92
CA ARG A 52 -49.24 7.90 -10.54
C ARG A 52 -50.72 7.78 -10.15
N PRO A 53 -51.13 6.77 -9.35
CA PRO A 53 -52.50 6.64 -8.87
C PRO A 53 -52.98 7.90 -8.13
N PRO A 54 -54.19 8.40 -8.42
CA PRO A 54 -54.75 9.53 -7.71
C PRO A 54 -55.10 9.13 -6.28
N VAL A 55 -54.82 10.03 -5.34
CA VAL A 55 -55.12 9.82 -3.92
C VAL A 55 -56.46 10.47 -3.58
N ARG A 56 -57.20 9.89 -2.62
CA ARG A 56 -58.63 10.20 -2.37
C ARG A 56 -58.87 11.71 -2.22
N GLU A 57 -59.98 12.19 -2.76
CA GLU A 57 -60.37 13.61 -2.86
C GLU A 57 -60.50 14.39 -1.53
N ASN A 58 -60.38 13.74 -0.36
CA ASN A 58 -60.62 14.32 0.97
C ASN A 58 -59.41 14.28 1.94
N ALA A 59 -58.17 14.16 1.44
CA ALA A 59 -56.99 14.13 2.30
C ALA A 59 -56.03 15.29 1.97
N ASP A 60 -55.81 16.18 2.94
CA ASP A 60 -54.99 17.40 2.76
C ASP A 60 -53.52 17.09 2.40
N HIS A 61 -53.01 15.93 2.82
CA HIS A 61 -51.78 15.32 2.30
C HIS A 61 -51.94 13.81 2.32
N SER A 62 -51.93 13.16 1.17
CA SER A 62 -52.02 11.70 1.11
C SER A 62 -50.99 11.16 0.13
N SER A 63 -49.83 10.82 0.66
CA SER A 63 -48.83 10.00 -0.02
C SER A 63 -49.41 8.61 -0.31
N ILE A 64 -49.00 7.98 -1.41
CA ILE A 64 -49.26 6.55 -1.62
C ILE A 64 -48.39 5.79 -0.63
N VAL A 65 -49.03 5.02 0.24
CA VAL A 65 -48.34 4.12 1.16
C VAL A 65 -47.96 2.84 0.42
N VAL A 66 -46.67 2.58 0.32
CA VAL A 66 -46.10 1.35 -0.23
C VAL A 66 -45.62 0.50 0.93
N ILE A 67 -46.32 -0.61 1.16
CA ILE A 67 -45.96 -1.60 2.18
C ILE A 67 -44.94 -2.55 1.58
N THR A 68 -43.76 -2.62 2.18
CA THR A 68 -42.61 -3.38 1.66
C THR A 68 -42.24 -4.52 2.61
N SER A 69 -41.86 -5.64 2.01
CA SER A 69 -41.29 -6.81 2.68
C SER A 69 -40.14 -7.37 1.83
N ILE A 70 -39.08 -7.85 2.49
CA ILE A 70 -37.90 -8.41 1.83
C ILE A 70 -37.73 -9.86 2.24
N TYR A 71 -37.48 -10.72 1.27
CA TYR A 71 -36.99 -12.08 1.51
C TYR A 71 -35.56 -12.21 0.99
N ILE A 72 -34.60 -12.51 1.86
CA ILE A 72 -33.20 -12.71 1.48
C ILE A 72 -32.99 -14.19 1.16
N ASN A 73 -32.63 -14.48 -0.10
CA ASN A 73 -32.45 -15.84 -0.60
C ASN A 73 -31.03 -16.35 -0.38
N SER A 74 -30.03 -15.59 -0.82
CA SER A 74 -28.61 -15.93 -0.73
C SER A 74 -27.75 -14.69 -0.60
N VAL A 75 -26.62 -14.83 0.09
CA VAL A 75 -25.58 -13.80 0.22
C VAL A 75 -24.26 -14.41 -0.20
N LYS A 76 -23.61 -13.77 -1.16
CA LYS A 76 -22.29 -14.13 -1.63
C LYS A 76 -21.30 -13.02 -1.29
N TRP A 77 -20.25 -13.39 -0.60
CA TRP A 77 -19.25 -12.46 -0.08
C TRP A 77 -18.14 -12.22 -1.11
N GLU A 78 -17.90 -10.95 -1.42
CA GLU A 78 -16.70 -10.47 -2.14
C GLU A 78 -15.88 -9.55 -1.22
N THR A 79 -14.67 -9.18 -1.62
CA THR A 79 -13.66 -8.60 -0.72
C THR A 79 -14.10 -7.38 0.09
N ASN A 80 -14.96 -6.52 -0.46
CA ASN A 80 -15.50 -5.32 0.23
C ASN A 80 -17.02 -5.15 0.02
N THR A 81 -17.65 -6.11 -0.66
CA THR A 81 -19.03 -6.01 -1.13
C THR A 81 -19.75 -7.33 -0.95
N ALA A 82 -21.04 -7.29 -0.67
CA ALA A 82 -21.90 -8.46 -0.62
C ALA A 82 -22.85 -8.41 -1.81
N GLU A 83 -22.88 -9.50 -2.58
CA GLU A 83 -23.89 -9.75 -3.60
C GLU A 83 -25.06 -10.45 -2.92
N VAL A 84 -26.20 -9.77 -2.85
CA VAL A 84 -27.40 -10.21 -2.14
C VAL A 84 -28.50 -10.50 -3.14
N ASP A 85 -28.92 -11.76 -3.20
CA ASP A 85 -30.11 -12.18 -3.94
C ASP A 85 -31.33 -12.10 -3.04
N LEU A 86 -32.30 -11.28 -3.41
CA LEU A 86 -33.50 -11.04 -2.62
C LEU A 86 -34.76 -11.01 -3.48
N TYR A 87 -35.90 -11.28 -2.85
CA TYR A 87 -37.22 -10.99 -3.40
C TYR A 87 -37.78 -9.75 -2.71
N LEU A 88 -37.98 -8.70 -3.49
CA LEU A 88 -38.67 -7.49 -3.07
C LEU A 88 -40.18 -7.70 -3.25
N ARG A 89 -40.94 -7.60 -2.16
CA ARG A 89 -42.40 -7.70 -2.14
C ARG A 89 -42.97 -6.35 -1.76
N GLU A 90 -43.83 -5.79 -2.61
CA GLU A 90 -44.42 -4.48 -2.41
C GLU A 90 -45.93 -4.55 -2.57
N GLN A 91 -46.64 -3.78 -1.74
CA GLN A 91 -48.08 -3.67 -1.79
C GLN A 91 -48.50 -2.21 -1.71
N TRP A 92 -49.36 -1.78 -2.64
CA TRP A 92 -49.93 -0.43 -2.66
C TRP A 92 -51.37 -0.48 -3.16
N MET A 93 -52.09 0.63 -2.99
CA MET A 93 -53.46 0.78 -3.45
C MET A 93 -53.50 1.56 -4.77
N ASP A 94 -54.15 1.02 -5.80
CA ASP A 94 -54.46 1.74 -7.04
C ASP A 94 -55.97 1.63 -7.34
N ASN A 95 -56.72 2.70 -7.03
CA ASN A 95 -58.16 2.75 -7.21
C ASN A 95 -58.59 2.55 -8.68
N ARG A 96 -57.71 2.84 -9.65
CA ARG A 96 -57.99 2.66 -11.09
C ARG A 96 -58.06 1.19 -11.48
N LEU A 97 -57.44 0.32 -10.68
CA LEU A 97 -57.42 -1.12 -10.88
C LEU A 97 -58.53 -1.84 -10.10
N LYS A 98 -59.44 -1.12 -9.45
CA LYS A 98 -60.58 -1.70 -8.73
C LYS A 98 -61.56 -2.34 -9.70
N TYR A 99 -62.07 -3.53 -9.37
CA TYR A 99 -63.04 -4.24 -10.17
C TYR A 99 -64.09 -4.92 -9.30
N ASP A 100 -65.32 -4.96 -9.81
CA ASP A 100 -66.42 -5.65 -9.13
C ASP A 100 -66.46 -7.11 -9.57
N VAL A 101 -66.61 -8.01 -8.60
CA VAL A 101 -66.71 -9.46 -8.78
C VAL A 101 -67.98 -9.94 -8.09
N ASP A 102 -68.75 -10.79 -8.76
CA ASP A 102 -69.84 -11.51 -8.11
C ASP A 102 -69.25 -12.53 -7.10
N VAL A 103 -69.70 -12.48 -5.85
CA VAL A 103 -69.27 -13.37 -4.75
C VAL A 103 -69.35 -14.85 -5.14
N ARG A 104 -70.26 -15.20 -6.06
CA ARG A 104 -70.45 -16.57 -6.57
C ARG A 104 -69.29 -17.09 -7.43
N GLU A 105 -68.49 -16.21 -8.03
CA GLU A 105 -67.36 -16.59 -8.92
C GLU A 105 -66.08 -16.97 -8.12
N GLN A 106 -66.02 -16.65 -6.83
CA GLN A 106 -64.89 -16.94 -5.92
C GLN A 106 -63.51 -16.41 -6.38
N ILE A 107 -63.47 -15.39 -7.24
CA ILE A 107 -62.22 -14.77 -7.70
C ILE A 107 -61.74 -13.80 -6.61
N GLN A 108 -60.66 -14.16 -5.91
CA GLN A 108 -60.06 -13.35 -4.84
C GLN A 108 -58.98 -12.40 -5.36
N GLU A 109 -58.32 -12.76 -6.46
CA GLU A 109 -57.20 -12.01 -6.99
C GLU A 109 -57.03 -12.31 -8.49
N VAL A 110 -56.54 -11.33 -9.25
CA VAL A 110 -56.29 -11.47 -10.69
C VAL A 110 -54.82 -11.20 -10.96
N LYS A 111 -54.16 -12.15 -11.63
CA LYS A 111 -52.76 -12.00 -12.02
C LYS A 111 -52.64 -11.05 -13.21
N VAL A 112 -51.75 -10.08 -13.13
CA VAL A 112 -51.44 -9.17 -14.24
C VAL A 112 -50.70 -9.96 -15.33
N PRO A 113 -51.22 -10.02 -16.57
CA PRO A 113 -50.53 -10.70 -17.67
C PRO A 113 -49.22 -9.99 -18.04
N GLY A 114 -48.20 -10.72 -18.46
CA GLY A 114 -46.87 -10.16 -18.76
C GLY A 114 -46.82 -9.14 -19.91
N ASN A 115 -47.86 -9.08 -20.75
CA ASN A 115 -47.99 -8.08 -21.83
C ASN A 115 -48.65 -6.77 -21.36
N ARG A 116 -49.19 -6.71 -20.14
CA ARG A 116 -49.76 -5.51 -19.53
C ARG A 116 -48.80 -4.97 -18.49
N LYS A 117 -48.65 -3.65 -18.44
CA LYS A 117 -47.82 -2.94 -17.46
C LYS A 117 -48.72 -2.07 -16.60
N ILE A 118 -48.57 -2.17 -15.29
CA ILE A 118 -49.18 -1.29 -14.29
C ILE A 118 -48.19 -0.23 -13.83
N TRP A 119 -48.67 0.88 -13.28
CA TRP A 119 -47.82 1.78 -12.51
C TRP A 119 -47.23 1.01 -11.33
N LYS A 120 -45.95 1.21 -11.06
CA LYS A 120 -45.24 0.66 -9.91
C LYS A 120 -44.42 1.77 -9.26
N PRO A 121 -44.22 1.74 -7.93
CA PRO A 121 -43.28 2.65 -7.28
C PRO A 121 -41.88 2.46 -7.85
N ASP A 122 -41.12 3.55 -7.95
CA ASP A 122 -39.77 3.60 -8.49
C ASP A 122 -38.72 3.30 -7.41
N THR A 123 -38.93 2.18 -6.72
CA THR A 123 -38.09 1.74 -5.61
C THR A 123 -36.70 1.34 -6.11
N TYR A 124 -35.66 1.95 -5.54
CA TYR A 124 -34.26 1.64 -5.83
C TYR A 124 -33.43 1.54 -4.55
N PHE A 125 -32.30 0.83 -4.63
CA PHE A 125 -31.33 0.76 -3.54
C PHE A 125 -30.38 1.97 -3.59
N SER A 126 -30.50 2.86 -2.61
CA SER A 126 -29.72 4.12 -2.55
C SER A 126 -28.24 3.91 -2.22
N ASN A 127 -27.91 2.82 -1.51
CA ASN A 127 -26.56 2.51 -1.05
C ASN A 127 -25.92 1.30 -1.77
N GLY A 128 -26.57 0.79 -2.82
CA GLY A 128 -26.14 -0.40 -3.54
C GLY A 128 -26.32 -0.27 -5.06
N LYS A 129 -25.64 -1.15 -5.80
CA LYS A 129 -25.78 -1.25 -7.26
C LYS A 129 -26.59 -2.49 -7.61
N GLU A 130 -27.69 -2.32 -8.34
CA GLU A 130 -28.46 -3.45 -8.89
C GLU A 130 -27.74 -4.05 -10.13
N ILE A 131 -27.54 -5.37 -10.15
CA ILE A 131 -26.83 -6.08 -11.24
C ILE A 131 -27.80 -6.75 -12.22
N SER A 132 -28.87 -7.37 -11.72
CA SER A 132 -29.85 -8.05 -12.56
C SER A 132 -31.29 -7.72 -12.13
N GLN A 133 -32.10 -7.37 -13.13
CA GLN A 133 -33.54 -7.16 -13.01
C GLN A 133 -34.35 -8.25 -13.75
N GLU A 134 -33.69 -9.36 -14.14
CA GLU A 134 -34.27 -10.49 -14.90
C GLU A 134 -34.90 -11.57 -13.99
N GLY A 135 -35.11 -11.28 -12.70
CA GLY A 135 -35.81 -12.19 -11.80
C GLY A 135 -37.27 -12.44 -12.20
N LYS A 136 -37.86 -13.53 -11.70
CA LYS A 136 -39.31 -13.80 -11.86
C LYS A 136 -40.11 -12.62 -11.28
N LYS A 137 -40.92 -11.97 -12.12
CA LYS A 137 -41.83 -10.88 -11.73
C LYS A 137 -43.25 -11.42 -11.68
N SER A 138 -43.96 -11.14 -10.61
CA SER A 138 -45.39 -11.43 -10.50
C SER A 138 -46.10 -10.24 -9.88
N ALA A 139 -47.16 -9.77 -10.52
CA ALA A 139 -48.03 -8.76 -9.98
C ALA A 139 -49.47 -9.29 -9.98
N VAL A 140 -50.18 -9.05 -8.89
CA VAL A 140 -51.53 -9.53 -8.65
C VAL A 140 -52.36 -8.37 -8.12
N VAL A 141 -53.62 -8.29 -8.54
CA VAL A 141 -54.56 -7.23 -8.18
C VAL A 141 -55.78 -7.83 -7.48
N GLU A 142 -56.10 -7.32 -6.30
CA GLU A 142 -57.29 -7.68 -5.53
C GLU A 142 -58.51 -6.85 -5.98
N PRO A 143 -59.76 -7.35 -5.78
CA PRO A 143 -60.99 -6.62 -6.14
C PRO A 143 -61.08 -5.23 -5.50
N SER A 144 -60.45 -5.06 -4.33
CA SER A 144 -60.35 -3.80 -3.60
C SER A 144 -59.55 -2.72 -4.36
N GLY A 145 -58.65 -3.10 -5.28
CA GLY A 145 -57.68 -2.23 -5.93
C GLY A 145 -56.28 -2.30 -5.31
N TYR A 146 -56.06 -3.16 -4.31
CA TYR A 146 -54.72 -3.43 -3.80
C TYR A 146 -53.91 -4.24 -4.82
N VAL A 147 -52.69 -3.79 -5.06
CA VAL A 147 -51.72 -4.45 -5.91
C VAL A 147 -50.65 -5.07 -5.04
N ARG A 148 -50.33 -6.35 -5.27
CA ARG A 148 -49.17 -7.05 -4.71
C ARG A 148 -48.17 -7.36 -5.83
N SER A 149 -46.97 -6.83 -5.72
CA SER A 149 -45.87 -7.04 -6.66
C SER A 149 -44.74 -7.80 -5.96
N SER A 150 -44.20 -8.82 -6.62
CA SER A 150 -43.01 -9.55 -6.17
C SER A 150 -42.00 -9.64 -7.31
N GLU A 151 -40.77 -9.21 -7.03
CA GLU A 151 -39.68 -9.15 -7.99
C GLU A 151 -38.39 -9.69 -7.37
N GLY A 152 -37.72 -10.63 -8.07
CA GLY A 152 -36.36 -11.04 -7.71
C GLY A 152 -35.34 -9.99 -8.17
N ARG A 153 -34.48 -9.54 -7.25
CA ARG A 153 -33.40 -8.58 -7.50
C ARG A 153 -32.08 -9.09 -6.93
N THR A 154 -31.00 -8.77 -7.62
CA THR A 154 -29.63 -9.01 -7.14
C THR A 154 -28.93 -7.66 -6.95
N VAL A 155 -28.55 -7.38 -5.71
CA VAL A 155 -28.01 -6.09 -5.28
C VAL A 155 -26.60 -6.29 -4.73
N VAL A 156 -25.67 -5.43 -5.15
CA VAL A 156 -24.34 -5.37 -4.56
C VAL A 156 -24.24 -4.19 -3.62
N VAL A 157 -24.00 -4.47 -2.34
CA VAL A 157 -23.89 -3.49 -1.27
C VAL A 157 -22.51 -3.50 -0.62
N PRO A 158 -22.03 -2.35 -0.10
CA PRO A 158 -20.82 -2.30 0.69
C PRO A 158 -21.00 -3.05 2.01
N VAL A 159 -19.91 -3.68 2.46
CA VAL A 159 -19.87 -4.43 3.72
C VAL A 159 -19.15 -3.63 4.79
N GLU A 160 -19.73 -3.61 6.00
CA GLU A 160 -19.15 -3.03 7.19
C GLU A 160 -18.51 -4.14 8.04
N TYR A 161 -17.23 -3.96 8.35
CA TYR A 161 -16.47 -4.90 9.17
C TYR A 161 -16.26 -4.33 10.56
N GLN A 162 -16.78 -5.02 11.57
CA GLN A 162 -16.51 -4.72 12.97
C GLN A 162 -15.67 -5.86 13.56
N SER A 163 -14.43 -5.54 13.93
CA SER A 163 -13.55 -6.54 14.55
C SER A 163 -13.69 -6.50 16.06
N LYS A 164 -14.36 -7.50 16.64
CA LYS A 164 -14.25 -7.80 18.07
C LYS A 164 -12.92 -8.54 18.29
N PHE A 165 -11.90 -7.77 18.63
CA PHE A 165 -10.58 -8.29 18.99
C PHE A 165 -10.71 -9.45 20.00
N PRO A 166 -9.89 -10.53 19.94
CA PRO A 166 -8.84 -10.83 18.96
C PRO A 166 -9.27 -11.73 17.78
N PHE A 167 -10.35 -12.50 17.90
CA PHE A 167 -10.71 -13.55 16.92
C PHE A 167 -12.13 -13.43 16.34
N LEU A 168 -12.96 -12.54 16.87
CA LEU A 168 -14.35 -12.38 16.46
C LEU A 168 -14.45 -11.25 15.44
N ASN A 169 -15.03 -11.55 14.29
CA ASN A 169 -15.40 -10.54 13.30
C ASN A 169 -16.92 -10.58 13.18
N SER A 170 -17.57 -9.45 13.47
CA SER A 170 -18.93 -9.20 13.03
C SER A 170 -18.86 -8.51 11.67
N ILE A 171 -19.65 -9.03 10.74
CA ILE A 171 -19.78 -8.49 9.40
C ILE A 171 -21.23 -8.09 9.23
N SER A 172 -21.48 -6.86 8.84
CA SER A 172 -22.83 -6.38 8.56
C SER A 172 -22.90 -5.72 7.19
N PHE A 173 -24.08 -5.73 6.60
CA PHE A 173 -24.39 -4.89 5.45
C PHE A 173 -25.77 -4.28 5.62
N THR A 174 -25.96 -3.10 5.02
CA THR A 174 -27.23 -2.37 5.07
C THR A 174 -27.84 -2.35 3.68
N LEU A 175 -29.12 -2.66 3.56
CA LEU A 175 -29.90 -2.46 2.34
C LEU A 175 -30.82 -1.26 2.55
N ARG A 176 -30.63 -0.16 1.80
CA ARG A 176 -31.46 1.04 1.94
C ARG A 176 -32.29 1.30 0.69
N LEU A 177 -33.61 1.26 0.83
CA LEU A 177 -34.58 1.46 -0.23
C LEU A 177 -35.18 2.87 -0.14
N SER A 178 -35.36 3.51 -1.28
CA SER A 178 -36.00 4.82 -1.42
C SER A 178 -36.72 4.92 -2.77
N SER A 179 -37.60 5.91 -2.90
CA SER A 179 -38.12 6.34 -4.21
C SER A 179 -37.09 7.24 -4.88
N TYR A 180 -36.97 7.12 -6.21
CA TYR A 180 -36.04 7.92 -7.01
C TYR A 180 -36.63 9.30 -7.39
N ASN A 181 -37.89 9.37 -7.80
CA ASN A 181 -38.52 10.60 -8.29
C ASN A 181 -39.59 11.16 -7.34
N TYR A 182 -40.21 10.34 -6.50
CA TYR A 182 -41.33 10.77 -5.65
C TYR A 182 -40.86 11.15 -4.26
N ALA A 183 -41.14 12.39 -3.86
CA ALA A 183 -40.87 12.87 -2.51
C ALA A 183 -41.78 12.18 -1.46
N LEU A 184 -41.49 12.39 -0.18
CA LEU A 184 -42.24 11.82 0.96
C LEU A 184 -43.73 12.20 0.93
N GLU A 185 -44.07 13.39 0.43
CA GLU A 185 -45.47 13.82 0.22
C GLU A 185 -46.20 12.98 -0.84
N ASP A 186 -45.44 12.33 -1.72
CA ASP A 186 -45.93 11.57 -2.85
C ASP A 186 -45.93 10.06 -2.58
N VAL A 187 -44.81 9.50 -2.14
CA VAL A 187 -44.68 8.06 -1.87
C VAL A 187 -44.00 7.86 -0.53
N ALA A 188 -44.67 7.12 0.36
CA ALA A 188 -44.17 6.76 1.67
C ALA A 188 -43.99 5.24 1.76
N TYR A 189 -42.79 4.79 2.11
CA TYR A 189 -42.48 3.38 2.31
C TYR A 189 -42.68 2.99 3.77
N LEU A 190 -43.35 1.87 4.02
CA LEU A 190 -43.54 1.29 5.35
C LEU A 190 -43.23 -0.20 5.32
N TRP A 191 -42.67 -0.73 6.39
CA TRP A 191 -42.51 -2.19 6.54
C TRP A 191 -43.86 -2.89 6.73
N ALA A 192 -43.96 -4.12 6.23
CA ALA A 192 -45.09 -5.02 6.44
C ALA A 192 -45.18 -5.50 7.90
N ASN A 193 -45.46 -4.59 8.85
CA ASN A 193 -45.37 -4.80 10.30
C ASN A 193 -46.61 -4.38 11.10
N SER A 194 -47.75 -4.15 10.46
CA SER A 194 -49.00 -4.00 11.21
C SER A 194 -49.50 -5.40 11.67
N PRO A 195 -49.62 -5.67 12.99
CA PRO A 195 -49.92 -7.00 13.52
C PRO A 195 -51.18 -7.66 12.92
N PRO A 196 -51.28 -9.01 12.87
CA PRO A 196 -50.46 -9.96 13.64
C PRO A 196 -49.59 -10.96 12.86
N ASN A 197 -49.61 -11.02 11.51
CA ASN A 197 -49.04 -12.18 10.80
C ASN A 197 -48.02 -11.89 9.69
N ALA A 198 -47.60 -10.63 9.47
CA ALA A 198 -46.59 -10.32 8.46
C ALA A 198 -45.22 -10.13 9.12
N VAL A 199 -44.23 -10.94 8.69
CA VAL A 199 -42.83 -10.75 9.04
C VAL A 199 -42.24 -9.83 7.96
N PRO A 200 -41.63 -8.68 8.33
CA PRO A 200 -41.17 -7.67 7.36
C PRO A 200 -39.96 -8.19 6.57
N LEU A 201 -39.21 -9.10 7.20
CA LEU A 201 -37.95 -9.62 6.72
C LEU A 201 -37.88 -11.12 6.97
N GLU A 202 -37.84 -11.88 5.88
CA GLU A 202 -37.66 -13.33 5.91
C GLU A 202 -36.26 -13.67 5.40
N VAL A 203 -35.58 -14.60 6.06
CA VAL A 203 -34.22 -15.01 5.72
C VAL A 203 -34.21 -16.50 5.42
N SER A 204 -33.65 -16.89 4.27
CA SER A 204 -33.53 -18.29 3.87
C SER A 204 -32.71 -19.12 4.88
N ASN A 205 -33.17 -20.33 5.20
CA ASN A 205 -32.45 -21.27 6.06
C ASN A 205 -31.05 -21.66 5.52
N GLN A 206 -30.76 -21.40 4.24
CA GLN A 206 -29.44 -21.64 3.65
C GLN A 206 -28.35 -20.71 4.24
N LEU A 207 -28.74 -19.53 4.73
CA LEU A 207 -27.82 -18.56 5.35
C LEU A 207 -27.34 -19.00 6.74
N LEU A 208 -28.01 -19.97 7.37
CA LEU A 208 -27.60 -20.56 8.64
C LEU A 208 -26.39 -21.51 8.50
N ASN A 209 -26.14 -22.04 7.29
CA ASN A 209 -25.06 -23.00 7.00
C ASN A 209 -23.88 -22.37 6.24
N SER A 210 -23.73 -21.05 6.26
CA SER A 210 -22.65 -20.34 5.55
C SER A 210 -21.35 -20.26 6.37
N GLU A 211 -20.26 -19.74 5.79
CA GLU A 211 -18.99 -19.52 6.51
C GLU A 211 -19.13 -18.58 7.73
N TYR A 212 -20.17 -17.74 7.72
CA TYR A 212 -20.55 -16.86 8.82
C TYR A 212 -21.91 -17.28 9.37
N SER A 213 -22.06 -17.28 10.70
CA SER A 213 -23.34 -17.54 11.33
C SER A 213 -24.20 -16.27 11.29
N PHE A 214 -25.39 -16.38 10.70
CA PHE A 214 -26.39 -15.32 10.77
C PHE A 214 -26.71 -15.00 12.25
N GLN A 215 -26.65 -13.73 12.62
CA GLN A 215 -26.91 -13.28 13.99
C GLN A 215 -28.30 -12.67 14.09
N GLU A 216 -28.53 -11.57 13.38
CA GLU A 216 -29.79 -10.84 13.39
C GLU A 216 -29.96 -10.06 12.08
N ALA A 217 -31.20 -9.69 11.78
CA ALA A 217 -31.47 -8.70 10.77
C ALA A 217 -32.58 -7.76 11.22
N VAL A 218 -32.29 -6.47 11.20
CA VAL A 218 -33.09 -5.42 11.83
C VAL A 218 -33.61 -4.49 10.76
N ALA A 219 -34.92 -4.33 10.70
CA ALA A 219 -35.60 -3.36 9.84
C ALA A 219 -35.67 -2.00 10.53
N GLY A 220 -35.29 -0.94 9.83
CA GLY A 220 -35.32 0.45 10.27
C GLY A 220 -36.04 1.35 9.28
N ASP A 221 -36.47 2.51 9.76
CA ASP A 221 -37.07 3.58 8.98
C ASP A 221 -36.07 4.74 8.89
N CYS A 222 -36.02 5.43 7.75
CA CYS A 222 -35.13 6.57 7.56
C CYS A 222 -35.78 7.68 6.69
N VAL A 223 -35.20 8.87 6.75
CA VAL A 223 -35.64 10.01 5.93
C VAL A 223 -34.42 10.61 5.22
N GLY A 224 -34.47 10.66 3.90
CA GLY A 224 -33.43 11.24 3.06
C GLY A 224 -33.73 12.69 2.72
N ASN A 225 -32.89 13.62 3.17
CA ASN A 225 -33.03 15.04 2.81
C ASN A 225 -32.06 15.37 1.67
N TYR A 226 -32.60 15.69 0.49
CA TYR A 226 -31.85 16.01 -0.72
C TYR A 226 -32.18 17.41 -1.20
N SER A 227 -31.32 18.00 -2.04
CA SER A 227 -31.57 19.33 -2.62
C SER A 227 -32.87 19.43 -3.42
N VAL A 228 -33.42 18.30 -3.85
CA VAL A 228 -34.65 18.19 -4.64
C VAL A 228 -35.89 18.02 -3.76
N GLY A 229 -35.72 17.64 -2.48
CA GLY A 229 -36.83 17.41 -1.55
C GLY A 229 -36.51 16.37 -0.47
N VAL A 230 -37.51 16.10 0.36
CA VAL A 230 -37.45 15.07 1.42
C VAL A 230 -38.06 13.78 0.90
N TYR A 231 -37.36 12.66 1.03
CA TYR A 231 -37.76 11.36 0.50
C TYR A 231 -37.90 10.33 1.63
N SER A 232 -38.93 9.47 1.55
CA SER A 232 -39.11 8.33 2.45
C SER A 232 -38.07 7.25 2.14
N CYS A 233 -37.38 6.73 3.17
CA CYS A 233 -36.54 5.56 3.00
C CYS A 233 -36.75 4.53 4.11
N ILE A 234 -36.45 3.27 3.79
CA ILE A 234 -36.45 2.16 4.75
C ILE A 234 -35.12 1.43 4.59
N ASP A 235 -34.58 0.92 5.69
CA ASP A 235 -33.35 0.14 5.65
C ASP A 235 -33.40 -1.16 6.43
N VAL A 236 -32.54 -2.11 6.03
CA VAL A 236 -32.36 -3.39 6.71
C VAL A 236 -30.88 -3.59 6.97
N VAL A 237 -30.52 -3.74 8.24
CA VAL A 237 -29.16 -4.09 8.66
C VAL A 237 -29.13 -5.59 8.91
N VAL A 238 -28.29 -6.31 8.16
CA VAL A 238 -28.11 -7.76 8.30
C VAL A 238 -26.74 -8.02 8.91
N SER A 239 -26.70 -8.69 10.06
CA SER A 239 -25.49 -8.94 10.84
C SER A 239 -25.14 -10.42 10.87
N PHE A 240 -23.85 -10.71 10.65
CA PHE A 240 -23.25 -12.03 10.68
C PHE A 240 -22.07 -12.05 11.64
N GLU A 241 -21.85 -13.20 12.29
CA GLU A 241 -20.72 -13.42 13.19
C GLU A 241 -19.85 -14.58 12.69
N SER A 242 -18.54 -14.46 12.87
CA SER A 242 -17.60 -15.53 12.53
C SER A 242 -17.38 -16.50 13.70
N SER A 243 -17.20 -17.79 13.39
CA SER A 243 -16.90 -18.81 14.42
C SER A 243 -15.47 -18.67 14.96
N CYS A 244 -15.35 -18.29 16.23
CA CYS A 244 -14.07 -18.12 16.94
C CYS A 244 -13.20 -19.40 16.95
N GLY A 245 -13.83 -20.59 16.98
CA GLY A 245 -13.11 -21.86 17.16
C GLY A 245 -12.19 -22.22 15.99
N ARG A 246 -12.55 -21.85 14.77
CA ARG A 246 -11.77 -22.19 13.57
C ARG A 246 -10.46 -21.40 13.51
N ALA A 247 -10.50 -20.07 13.69
CA ALA A 247 -9.31 -19.22 13.65
C ALA A 247 -8.28 -19.58 14.73
N LEU A 248 -8.76 -19.97 15.91
CA LEU A 248 -7.90 -20.41 17.01
C LEU A 248 -7.14 -21.71 16.67
N LEU A 249 -7.82 -22.70 16.10
CA LEU A 249 -7.21 -24.00 15.78
C LEU A 249 -6.38 -24.00 14.49
N THR A 250 -6.77 -23.23 13.47
CA THR A 250 -6.10 -23.26 12.16
C THR A 250 -4.99 -22.22 12.01
N VAL A 251 -5.03 -21.12 12.77
CA VAL A 251 -4.06 -20.02 12.66
C VAL A 251 -3.28 -19.81 13.94
N PHE A 252 -3.95 -19.59 15.08
CA PHE A 252 -3.28 -19.22 16.32
C PHE A 252 -2.42 -20.35 16.89
N LEU A 253 -2.97 -21.57 17.00
CA LEU A 253 -2.25 -22.71 17.60
C LEU A 253 -1.00 -23.13 16.79
N PRO A 254 -1.03 -23.29 15.45
CA PRO A 254 0.16 -23.64 14.67
C PRO A 254 1.25 -22.56 14.73
N THR A 255 0.86 -21.28 14.72
CA THR A 255 1.81 -20.16 14.78
C THR A 255 2.42 -20.01 16.18
N LEU A 256 1.66 -20.27 17.25
CA LEU A 256 2.20 -20.35 18.61
C LEU A 256 3.28 -21.44 18.72
N LEU A 257 3.00 -22.64 18.21
CA LEU A 257 3.97 -23.74 18.20
C LEU A 257 5.24 -23.38 17.41
N LEU A 258 5.09 -22.67 16.30
CA LEU A 258 6.22 -22.22 15.48
C LEU A 258 7.08 -21.16 16.20
N VAL A 259 6.47 -20.25 16.97
CA VAL A 259 7.21 -19.31 17.83
C VAL A 259 7.97 -20.06 18.92
N ILE A 260 7.36 -21.05 19.56
CA ILE A 260 8.04 -21.89 20.56
C ILE A 260 9.23 -22.63 19.92
N ALA A 261 9.07 -23.15 18.70
CA ALA A 261 10.16 -23.80 17.96
C ALA A 261 11.33 -22.84 17.67
N SER A 262 11.07 -21.54 17.55
CA SER A 262 12.12 -20.53 17.34
C SER A 262 13.05 -20.36 18.54
N PHE A 263 12.60 -20.73 19.74
CA PHE A 263 13.36 -20.57 20.96
C PHE A 263 14.24 -21.79 21.26
N LEU A 264 13.96 -22.96 20.65
CA LEU A 264 14.64 -24.22 20.97
C LEU A 264 16.17 -24.12 20.91
N HIS A 265 16.71 -23.30 20.00
CA HIS A 265 18.14 -23.10 19.87
C HIS A 265 18.85 -22.55 21.14
N PHE A 266 18.12 -21.84 22.03
CA PHE A 266 18.66 -21.37 23.32
C PHE A 266 19.06 -22.53 24.25
N TRP A 267 18.38 -23.68 24.14
CA TRP A 267 18.65 -24.88 24.94
C TRP A 267 19.64 -25.84 24.29
N ILE A 268 19.84 -25.72 22.98
CA ILE A 268 20.83 -26.51 22.24
C ILE A 268 22.23 -25.98 22.58
N HIS A 269 23.23 -26.86 22.73
CA HIS A 269 24.59 -26.45 23.03
C HIS A 269 25.24 -25.71 21.83
N GLY A 270 26.05 -24.68 22.09
CA GLY A 270 26.63 -23.82 21.04
C GLY A 270 27.60 -24.48 20.07
N SER A 271 28.02 -25.73 20.33
CA SER A 271 28.80 -26.53 19.38
C SER A 271 27.97 -27.11 18.23
N TRP A 272 26.64 -27.15 18.35
CA TRP A 272 25.73 -27.73 17.36
C TRP A 272 25.14 -26.62 16.47
N SER A 273 25.91 -26.20 15.46
CA SER A 273 25.54 -25.06 14.60
C SER A 273 24.30 -25.33 13.74
N VAL A 274 24.21 -26.50 13.09
CA VAL A 274 23.13 -26.81 12.13
C VAL A 274 21.73 -26.79 12.76
N PRO A 275 21.47 -27.47 13.90
CA PRO A 275 20.16 -27.41 14.55
C PRO A 275 19.81 -26.02 15.09
N ARG A 276 20.81 -25.26 15.55
CA ARG A 276 20.61 -23.88 16.02
C ARG A 276 20.24 -22.95 14.86
N SER A 277 20.94 -23.03 13.72
CA SER A 277 20.58 -22.32 12.48
C SER A 277 19.13 -22.59 12.09
N PHE A 278 18.74 -23.87 12.09
CA PHE A 278 17.43 -24.29 11.63
C PHE A 278 16.32 -23.77 12.55
N SER A 279 16.47 -23.92 13.87
CA SER A 279 15.51 -23.42 14.86
C SER A 279 15.39 -21.89 14.83
N ALA A 280 16.48 -21.15 14.60
CA ALA A 280 16.42 -19.68 14.55
C ALA A 280 15.88 -19.14 13.20
N ALA A 281 16.37 -19.65 12.08
CA ALA A 281 16.08 -19.09 10.75
C ALA A 281 14.75 -19.57 10.16
N PHE A 282 14.39 -20.85 10.33
CA PHE A 282 13.22 -21.43 9.66
C PHE A 282 11.88 -20.82 10.12
N PRO A 283 11.62 -20.62 11.43
CA PRO A 283 10.42 -19.92 11.91
C PRO A 283 10.32 -18.48 11.43
N PHE A 284 11.44 -17.73 11.48
CA PHE A 284 11.48 -16.35 10.99
C PHE A 284 11.15 -16.27 9.50
N LEU A 285 11.76 -17.13 8.67
CA LEU A 285 11.51 -17.17 7.23
C LEU A 285 10.07 -17.55 6.90
N ILE A 286 9.45 -18.46 7.67
CA ILE A 286 8.03 -18.80 7.49
C ILE A 286 7.13 -17.60 7.84
N PHE A 287 7.35 -16.91 8.96
CA PHE A 287 6.56 -15.74 9.32
C PHE A 287 6.75 -14.58 8.32
N ALA A 288 7.99 -14.36 7.86
CA ALA A 288 8.28 -13.38 6.81
C ALA A 288 7.57 -13.75 5.50
N SER A 289 7.58 -15.02 5.11
CA SER A 289 6.89 -15.54 3.93
C SER A 289 5.37 -15.38 4.04
N LEU A 290 4.77 -15.79 5.16
CA LEU A 290 3.33 -15.66 5.40
C LEU A 290 2.88 -14.19 5.39
N PHE A 291 3.66 -13.28 5.97
CA PHE A 291 3.34 -11.85 5.98
C PHE A 291 3.37 -11.22 4.59
N VAL A 292 4.21 -11.76 3.69
CA VAL A 292 4.43 -11.19 2.36
C VAL A 292 3.56 -11.84 1.27
N PHE A 293 3.36 -13.16 1.34
CA PHE A 293 2.64 -13.92 0.31
C PHE A 293 1.17 -14.17 0.63
N ALA A 294 0.72 -14.00 1.89
CA ALA A 294 -0.69 -14.13 2.20
C ALA A 294 -1.51 -13.07 1.44
N PRO A 295 -2.59 -13.45 0.74
CA PRO A 295 -3.48 -12.49 0.12
C PRO A 295 -4.00 -11.52 1.20
N LYS A 296 -4.04 -10.22 0.87
CA LYS A 296 -4.52 -9.15 1.77
C LYS A 296 -5.88 -9.48 2.41
N SER A 297 -6.69 -10.33 1.80
CA SER A 297 -8.01 -10.75 2.28
C SER A 297 -8.03 -11.92 3.28
N ALA A 298 -6.94 -12.68 3.49
CA ALA A 298 -6.99 -13.87 4.35
C ALA A 298 -6.50 -13.62 5.78
N PHE A 299 -5.43 -12.83 5.95
CA PHE A 299 -4.82 -12.57 7.27
C PHE A 299 -5.15 -11.18 7.85
N PHE A 300 -5.59 -10.22 7.02
CA PHE A 300 -5.77 -8.82 7.43
C PHE A 300 -7.22 -8.42 7.75
N VAL A 301 -8.16 -9.37 7.76
CA VAL A 301 -9.58 -9.09 8.03
C VAL A 301 -9.82 -8.82 9.53
N SER A 302 -9.17 -9.58 10.42
CA SER A 302 -9.22 -9.30 11.86
C SER A 302 -8.04 -8.42 12.29
N SER A 303 -8.32 -7.33 12.98
CA SER A 303 -7.33 -6.50 13.66
C SER A 303 -6.49 -7.31 14.66
N GLY A 304 -7.05 -8.32 15.32
CA GLY A 304 -6.34 -9.15 16.30
C GLY A 304 -5.30 -10.07 15.66
N ILE A 305 -5.68 -10.82 14.63
CA ILE A 305 -4.77 -11.73 13.92
C ILE A 305 -3.56 -10.97 13.32
N ARG A 306 -3.76 -9.73 12.89
CA ARG A 306 -2.67 -8.86 12.42
C ARG A 306 -1.67 -8.54 13.53
N VAL A 307 -2.16 -8.13 14.70
CA VAL A 307 -1.32 -7.84 15.87
C VAL A 307 -0.55 -9.08 16.31
N TRP A 308 -1.20 -10.25 16.32
CA TRP A 308 -0.55 -11.54 16.58
C TRP A 308 0.57 -11.86 15.57
N ALA A 309 0.29 -11.74 14.27
CA ALA A 309 1.26 -12.04 13.23
C ALA A 309 2.48 -11.10 13.26
N ILE A 310 2.28 -9.81 13.53
CA ILE A 310 3.37 -8.83 13.69
C ILE A 310 4.24 -9.20 14.90
N PHE A 311 3.61 -9.55 16.03
CA PHE A 311 4.34 -9.99 17.21
C PHE A 311 5.19 -11.23 16.92
N CYS A 312 4.62 -12.26 16.26
CA CYS A 312 5.35 -13.46 15.87
C CYS A 312 6.55 -13.17 14.95
N LEU A 313 6.41 -12.24 14.00
CA LEU A 313 7.51 -11.84 13.13
C LEU A 313 8.64 -11.15 13.91
N VAL A 314 8.28 -10.22 14.80
CA VAL A 314 9.24 -9.44 15.59
C VAL A 314 9.98 -10.34 16.59
N ILE A 315 9.27 -11.19 17.32
CA ILE A 315 9.89 -12.06 18.33
C ILE A 315 10.80 -13.11 17.70
N THR A 316 10.44 -13.66 16.54
CA THR A 316 11.30 -14.60 15.81
C THR A 316 12.51 -13.92 15.16
N PHE A 317 12.40 -12.65 14.77
CA PHE A 317 13.55 -11.85 14.34
C PHE A 317 14.55 -11.63 15.47
N PHE A 318 14.10 -11.25 16.67
CA PHE A 318 15.00 -11.09 17.81
C PHE A 318 15.61 -12.42 18.26
N SER A 319 14.86 -13.53 18.13
CA SER A 319 15.38 -14.89 18.33
C SER A 319 16.52 -15.20 17.34
N LEU A 320 16.37 -14.82 16.07
CA LEU A 320 17.42 -14.96 15.06
C LEU A 320 18.63 -14.06 15.33
N LEU A 321 18.41 -12.82 15.79
CA LEU A 321 19.48 -11.89 16.15
C LEU A 321 20.32 -12.43 17.33
N GLU A 322 19.66 -13.01 18.32
CA GLU A 322 20.31 -13.69 19.45
C GLU A 322 21.27 -14.78 18.96
N TYR A 323 20.77 -15.67 18.10
CA TYR A 323 21.57 -16.71 17.47
C TYR A 323 22.81 -16.15 16.76
N PHE A 324 22.65 -15.07 15.98
CA PHE A 324 23.77 -14.39 15.32
C PHE A 324 24.79 -13.83 16.33
N LEU A 325 24.33 -13.21 17.41
CA LEU A 325 25.21 -12.68 18.47
C LEU A 325 25.99 -13.79 19.16
N VAL A 326 25.34 -14.91 19.49
CA VAL A 326 25.98 -16.07 20.13
C VAL A 326 27.04 -16.70 19.23
N ILE A 327 26.76 -16.83 17.93
CA ILE A 327 27.74 -17.32 16.95
C ILE A 327 28.91 -16.35 16.76
N CYS A 328 28.65 -15.07 16.59
CA CYS A 328 29.72 -14.07 16.43
C CYS A 328 30.64 -14.03 17.66
N CYS A 329 30.10 -14.23 18.86
CA CYS A 329 30.89 -14.35 20.09
C CYS A 329 31.62 -15.71 20.18
N GLY A 330 31.08 -16.78 19.61
CA GLY A 330 31.64 -18.14 19.62
C GLY A 330 32.76 -18.40 18.59
N ILE A 331 32.75 -17.74 17.44
CA ILE A 331 33.68 -17.97 16.30
C ILE A 331 35.14 -17.54 16.57
N ARG A 332 35.44 -16.86 17.69
CA ARG A 332 36.84 -16.53 18.06
C ARG A 332 37.70 -17.76 18.45
N ARG A 333 37.16 -18.98 18.39
CA ARG A 333 37.91 -20.23 18.56
C ARG A 333 38.35 -20.76 17.19
N THR A 334 39.63 -21.14 17.13
CA THR A 334 40.37 -21.87 16.08
C THR A 334 40.73 -21.13 14.79
N MET A 335 41.99 -20.72 14.69
CA MET A 335 43.02 -21.29 13.77
C MET A 335 44.29 -20.41 13.80
N LYS A 336 45.37 -20.91 14.44
CA LYS A 336 46.75 -20.47 14.16
C LYS A 336 47.62 -21.73 14.07
N TYR A 337 48.12 -22.03 12.87
CA TYR A 337 49.21 -22.96 12.66
C TYR A 337 50.52 -22.33 13.13
N THR A 338 51.41 -23.13 13.72
CA THR A 338 52.83 -22.76 13.85
C THR A 338 53.66 -23.87 13.24
N ASN A 339 54.48 -23.51 12.26
CA ASN A 339 55.50 -24.37 11.66
C ASN A 339 56.72 -24.45 12.58
N GLY A 340 57.26 -25.66 12.76
CA GLY A 340 58.55 -25.89 13.43
C GLY A 340 59.22 -27.14 12.88
N ILE A 341 60.41 -26.96 12.30
CA ILE A 341 61.30 -27.99 11.74
C ILE A 341 62.28 -28.43 12.84
N THR A 342 62.41 -29.74 13.14
CA THR A 342 63.65 -30.56 13.07
C THR A 342 63.47 -31.95 13.68
N ALA A 343 64.24 -32.90 13.15
CA ALA A 343 64.10 -34.36 13.19
C ALA A 343 64.51 -35.05 14.51
N GLN A 344 63.95 -36.25 14.80
CA GLN A 344 64.65 -37.55 14.68
C GLN A 344 63.70 -38.74 14.99
N GLU A 345 64.08 -39.91 14.48
CA GLU A 345 63.32 -41.17 14.33
C GLU A 345 62.57 -41.71 15.55
N GLN A 346 61.26 -41.97 15.37
CA GLN A 346 60.58 -43.09 16.04
C GLN A 346 59.38 -43.55 15.19
N SER A 347 59.30 -44.87 15.02
CA SER A 347 58.32 -45.59 14.21
C SER A 347 56.89 -45.46 14.74
N ALA A 348 55.97 -45.64 13.79
CA ALA A 348 54.55 -45.35 13.82
C ALA A 348 53.74 -45.88 15.02
N LEU A 349 52.65 -45.15 15.27
CA LEU A 349 51.57 -45.33 16.24
C LEU A 349 51.80 -44.60 17.58
N THR A 350 50.88 -43.67 17.89
CA THR A 350 50.73 -42.92 19.16
C THR A 350 51.76 -41.82 19.47
N ALA A 351 51.58 -40.63 18.88
CA ALA A 351 52.11 -39.39 19.43
C ALA A 351 51.22 -38.18 19.04
N ALA A 352 50.53 -37.61 20.04
CA ALA A 352 50.31 -36.16 20.20
C ALA A 352 49.32 -35.93 21.36
N GLN A 353 49.80 -36.10 22.59
CA GLN A 353 49.19 -35.52 23.77
C GLN A 353 50.20 -34.52 24.35
N GLU A 354 50.28 -33.35 23.71
CA GLU A 354 50.99 -32.19 24.26
C GLU A 354 49.97 -31.09 24.58
N THR A 355 49.87 -30.81 25.88
CA THR A 355 49.10 -29.75 26.49
C THR A 355 49.79 -28.41 26.28
N VAL A 356 49.17 -27.51 25.50
CA VAL A 356 49.61 -26.11 25.39
C VAL A 356 48.72 -25.25 26.30
N GLU A 357 49.28 -24.81 27.44
CA GLU A 357 48.73 -23.70 28.23
C GLU A 357 48.86 -22.40 27.42
N LEU A 358 47.75 -21.68 27.24
CA LEU A 358 47.73 -20.37 26.60
C LEU A 358 47.18 -19.34 27.60
N ALA A 359 48.06 -18.51 28.16
CA ALA A 359 47.69 -17.32 28.91
C ALA A 359 46.97 -16.31 28.01
N TYR A 360 45.81 -15.80 28.45
CA TYR A 360 45.03 -14.79 27.72
C TYR A 360 44.77 -13.56 28.59
N ASN A 361 44.86 -12.39 27.97
CA ASN A 361 44.74 -11.07 28.59
C ASN A 361 43.30 -10.83 29.13
N THR A 362 43.22 -10.39 30.38
CA THR A 362 42.10 -10.52 31.33
C THR A 362 41.13 -9.33 31.34
N LYS A 363 40.41 -9.09 30.22
CA LYS A 363 39.17 -8.26 30.26
C LYS A 363 37.92 -8.93 29.66
N CYS A 364 38.07 -9.85 28.70
CA CYS A 364 36.96 -10.70 28.25
C CYS A 364 36.90 -12.07 28.95
N ALA A 365 37.89 -12.38 29.80
CA ALA A 365 37.95 -13.66 30.52
C ALA A 365 36.84 -13.80 31.58
N ASN A 366 36.27 -12.71 32.09
CA ASN A 366 35.17 -12.80 33.06
C ASN A 366 33.79 -13.04 32.42
N PHE A 367 33.66 -13.01 31.09
CA PHE A 367 32.43 -13.44 30.39
C PHE A 367 32.53 -14.90 29.90
N ARG A 368 33.67 -15.55 30.12
CA ARG A 368 34.03 -16.88 29.61
C ARG A 368 33.40 -18.04 30.39
N GLU A 369 32.89 -17.80 31.60
CA GLU A 369 32.30 -18.85 32.44
C GLU A 369 30.77 -18.95 32.37
N ASN A 370 30.07 -17.92 31.89
CA ASN A 370 28.61 -17.96 31.85
C ASN A 370 28.12 -17.85 30.42
N ASN A 371 27.33 -18.84 29.99
CA ASN A 371 26.44 -18.83 28.83
C ASN A 371 25.37 -17.69 28.94
N GLY A 372 25.76 -16.48 29.34
CA GLY A 372 24.89 -15.48 29.93
C GLY A 372 23.81 -15.00 28.95
N LEU A 373 24.15 -14.88 27.66
CA LEU A 373 23.20 -14.44 26.65
C LEU A 373 22.12 -15.51 26.41
N ASP A 374 22.51 -16.76 26.14
CA ASP A 374 21.59 -17.91 26.03
C ASP A 374 20.75 -18.07 27.33
N ILE A 375 21.35 -17.90 28.52
CA ILE A 375 20.65 -18.03 29.82
C ILE A 375 19.59 -16.94 29.99
N ILE A 376 19.91 -15.69 29.65
CA ILE A 376 18.95 -14.57 29.71
C ILE A 376 17.83 -14.82 28.70
N SER A 377 18.16 -15.25 27.47
CA SER A 377 17.20 -15.52 26.40
C SER A 377 16.22 -16.64 26.74
N ARG A 378 16.66 -17.69 27.45
CA ARG A 378 15.82 -18.80 27.94
C ARG A 378 14.66 -18.35 28.83
N VAL A 379 14.80 -17.23 29.53
CA VAL A 379 13.77 -16.71 30.44
C VAL A 379 13.02 -15.55 29.78
N LEU A 380 13.76 -14.62 29.16
CA LEU A 380 13.20 -13.39 28.62
C LEU A 380 12.18 -13.65 27.49
N PHE A 381 12.53 -14.48 26.51
CA PHE A 381 11.67 -14.71 25.34
C PHE A 381 10.37 -15.44 25.69
N PRO A 382 10.39 -16.55 26.46
CA PRO A 382 9.15 -17.17 26.93
C PRO A 382 8.31 -16.24 27.82
N LEU A 383 8.93 -15.42 28.68
CA LEU A 383 8.22 -14.47 29.53
C LEU A 383 7.51 -13.40 28.69
N VAL A 384 8.19 -12.82 27.70
CA VAL A 384 7.60 -11.86 26.76
C VAL A 384 6.43 -12.49 25.99
N LEU A 385 6.57 -13.75 25.55
CA LEU A 385 5.49 -14.49 24.90
C LEU A 385 4.28 -14.68 25.83
N ILE A 386 4.49 -15.08 27.08
CA ILE A 386 3.41 -15.30 28.05
C ILE A 386 2.70 -13.99 28.39
N VAL A 387 3.46 -12.92 28.68
CA VAL A 387 2.89 -11.59 28.95
C VAL A 387 2.08 -11.11 27.76
N PHE A 388 2.61 -11.26 26.54
CA PHE A 388 1.89 -10.89 25.34
C PHE A 388 0.62 -11.71 25.14
N ILE A 389 0.65 -13.03 25.36
CA ILE A 389 -0.56 -13.88 25.27
C ILE A 389 -1.60 -13.45 26.30
N ILE A 390 -1.21 -13.15 27.54
CA ILE A 390 -2.13 -12.66 28.58
C ILE A 390 -2.77 -11.34 28.14
N VAL A 391 -1.97 -10.37 27.71
CA VAL A 391 -2.46 -9.08 27.21
C VAL A 391 -3.40 -9.32 26.02
N TYR A 392 -2.94 -10.05 25.01
CA TYR A 392 -3.65 -10.37 23.78
C TYR A 392 -4.98 -11.11 24.01
N LEU A 393 -5.09 -11.96 25.04
CA LEU A 393 -6.35 -12.61 25.39
C LEU A 393 -7.23 -11.74 26.32
N SER A 394 -6.61 -10.87 27.14
CA SER A 394 -7.32 -9.99 28.09
C SER A 394 -7.96 -8.76 27.46
N THR A 395 -7.52 -8.33 26.27
CA THR A 395 -8.10 -7.18 25.54
C THR A 395 -9.53 -7.40 25.00
N ASN A 396 -10.24 -8.43 25.48
CA ASN A 396 -11.66 -8.63 25.28
C ASN A 396 -12.47 -7.73 26.22
N GLY A 397 -13.02 -6.62 25.72
CA GLY A 397 -14.29 -6.12 26.29
C GLY A 397 -14.50 -4.63 26.57
N GLU A 398 -13.54 -3.71 26.36
CA GLU A 398 -13.75 -2.30 26.75
C GLU A 398 -13.58 -1.26 25.63
N GLY A 399 -13.46 -1.72 24.39
CA GLY A 399 -13.08 -0.85 23.26
C GLY A 399 -14.21 -0.18 22.47
N GLU A 400 -15.47 -0.16 22.91
CA GLU A 400 -16.54 0.48 22.10
C GLU A 400 -17.80 0.88 22.89
N LYS A 401 -17.68 1.90 23.76
CA LYS A 401 -18.85 2.61 24.31
C LYS A 401 -18.71 4.14 24.41
N ARG A 402 -17.66 4.74 23.81
CA ARG A 402 -17.43 6.20 23.90
C ARG A 402 -17.49 7.00 22.61
N ILE A 403 -17.91 6.41 21.48
CA ILE A 403 -18.08 7.17 20.24
C ILE A 403 -19.39 6.75 19.55
N SER A 404 -20.51 6.94 20.23
CA SER A 404 -21.83 6.99 19.61
C SER A 404 -22.79 7.63 20.61
N CYS A 405 -23.00 8.93 20.43
CA CYS A 405 -24.13 9.77 20.90
C CYS A 405 -23.66 11.22 21.08
N SER A 406 -23.43 11.90 19.96
CA SER A 406 -23.81 13.31 19.80
C SER A 406 -23.62 13.66 18.33
N ASN A 407 -24.71 13.72 17.58
CA ASN A 407 -24.89 14.68 16.49
C ASN A 407 -26.35 14.60 16.04
N SER A 408 -27.15 15.49 16.62
CA SER A 408 -28.27 16.11 15.92
C SER A 408 -28.21 17.60 16.23
N ASP A 409 -28.09 18.36 15.16
CA ASP A 409 -28.41 19.78 15.01
C ASP A 409 -27.43 20.76 15.71
N THR A 410 -26.97 21.86 15.10
CA THR A 410 -27.67 22.76 14.18
C THR A 410 -26.65 23.69 13.47
N SER A 411 -27.14 24.32 12.41
CA SER A 411 -26.79 25.65 11.88
C SER A 411 -25.48 25.85 11.10
N GLU A 412 -25.68 26.10 9.81
CA GLU A 412 -24.81 26.94 8.98
C GLU A 412 -24.54 28.28 9.67
N SER A 413 -23.27 28.69 9.70
CA SER A 413 -22.89 30.08 9.68
C SER A 413 -21.63 30.24 8.84
N ASN A 414 -21.72 31.11 7.84
CA ASN A 414 -20.64 31.52 6.95
C ASN A 414 -19.34 31.85 7.71
N ALA A 415 -18.28 31.08 7.47
CA ALA A 415 -16.90 31.53 7.65
C ALA A 415 -15.96 30.66 6.80
N SER A 416 -15.18 31.31 5.95
CA SER A 416 -14.06 30.74 5.22
C SER A 416 -13.02 30.15 6.17
N SER A 417 -12.92 28.82 6.25
CA SER A 417 -11.72 28.13 6.72
C SER A 417 -11.62 26.74 6.07
N SER A 418 -10.52 26.52 5.36
CA SER A 418 -10.20 25.32 4.59
C SER A 418 -10.20 24.05 5.46
N ALA A 419 -11.10 23.10 5.18
CA ALA A 419 -11.02 21.77 5.77
C ALA A 419 -9.73 21.06 5.32
N PRO A 420 -8.99 20.39 6.23
CA PRO A 420 -7.76 19.66 5.89
C PRO A 420 -8.07 18.49 4.95
N LEU A 421 -7.25 18.32 3.92
CA LEU A 421 -7.40 17.26 2.91
C LEU A 421 -7.01 15.90 3.53
N ILE A 422 -7.97 14.96 3.60
CA ILE A 422 -7.75 13.61 4.18
C ILE A 422 -7.92 12.56 3.08
N ARG A 423 -6.84 11.83 2.75
CA ARG A 423 -6.84 10.79 1.72
C ARG A 423 -7.27 9.43 2.31
N LYS A 424 -8.36 8.84 1.79
CA LYS A 424 -8.83 7.50 2.20
C LYS A 424 -7.82 6.42 1.80
N GLY A 425 -7.33 5.63 2.76
CA GLY A 425 -6.33 4.57 2.50
C GLY A 425 -4.87 5.03 2.46
N GLY A 426 -4.58 6.29 2.85
CA GLY A 426 -3.22 6.81 2.93
C GLY A 426 -2.37 6.19 4.05
N ILE A 427 -1.06 6.33 3.91
CA ILE A 427 -0.02 5.79 4.79
C ILE A 427 0.24 6.74 5.98
N SER A 428 0.63 6.19 7.13
CA SER A 428 1.01 6.97 8.33
C SER A 428 2.32 7.75 8.15
N ALA A 429 2.39 8.96 8.72
CA ALA A 429 3.56 9.84 8.71
C ALA A 429 4.86 9.15 9.17
N THR A 430 4.80 8.35 10.25
CA THR A 430 5.97 7.61 10.76
C THR A 430 6.50 6.58 9.76
N TYR A 431 5.60 5.88 9.07
CA TYR A 431 5.99 4.90 8.07
C TYR A 431 6.56 5.60 6.82
N THR A 432 6.01 6.74 6.43
CA THR A 432 6.56 7.57 5.34
C THR A 432 7.94 8.10 5.71
N LEU A 433 8.17 8.56 6.95
CA LEU A 433 9.48 8.99 7.44
C LEU A 433 10.53 7.88 7.31
N VAL A 434 10.23 6.68 7.79
CA VAL A 434 11.14 5.53 7.70
C VAL A 434 11.48 5.21 6.24
N ASN A 435 10.49 5.21 5.35
CA ASN A 435 10.73 4.96 3.92
C ASN A 435 11.48 6.08 3.23
N PHE A 436 11.24 7.33 3.62
CA PHE A 436 11.95 8.49 3.09
C PHE A 436 13.42 8.44 3.48
N VAL A 437 13.73 8.28 4.77
CA VAL A 437 15.10 8.14 5.28
C VAL A 437 15.81 6.97 4.61
N LYS A 438 15.15 5.81 4.52
CA LYS A 438 15.68 4.64 3.78
C LYS A 438 15.97 4.98 2.32
N GLY A 439 15.04 5.64 1.64
CA GLY A 439 15.17 5.99 0.24
C GLY A 439 16.35 6.93 -0.04
N MET A 440 16.69 7.75 0.96
CA MET A 440 17.82 8.68 0.92
C MET A 440 19.13 7.97 1.25
N ILE A 441 19.18 7.16 2.32
CA ILE A 441 20.39 6.44 2.76
C ILE A 441 20.68 5.29 1.80
N GLY A 442 21.39 5.60 0.71
CA GLY A 442 21.88 4.65 -0.27
C GLY A 442 23.42 4.56 -0.31
N PRO A 443 23.98 3.92 -1.35
CA PRO A 443 25.42 3.76 -1.53
C PRO A 443 26.19 5.09 -1.60
N GLY A 444 25.52 6.19 -2.02
CA GLY A 444 26.13 7.52 -2.07
C GLY A 444 26.68 7.99 -0.73
N CYS A 445 26.06 7.62 0.39
CA CYS A 445 26.59 8.06 1.69
C CYS A 445 27.89 7.34 2.11
N LEU A 446 28.23 6.23 1.45
CA LEU A 446 29.47 5.48 1.70
C LEU A 446 30.67 6.07 0.95
N SER A 447 30.43 6.92 -0.05
CA SER A 447 31.47 7.68 -0.76
C SER A 447 31.68 9.08 -0.20
N LEU A 448 30.89 9.53 0.78
CA LEU A 448 31.08 10.83 1.43
C LEU A 448 32.47 11.06 2.04
N PRO A 449 33.17 10.07 2.61
CA PRO A 449 34.56 10.26 3.06
C PRO A 449 35.50 10.76 1.96
N VAL A 450 35.26 10.37 0.70
CA VAL A 450 36.02 10.87 -0.45
C VAL A 450 35.76 12.36 -0.67
N ALA A 451 34.52 12.82 -0.46
CA ALA A 451 34.21 14.26 -0.52
C ALA A 451 34.98 15.05 0.56
N PHE A 452 35.21 14.44 1.72
CA PHE A 452 36.03 15.03 2.79
C PHE A 452 37.52 15.06 2.42
N LYS A 453 38.03 14.02 1.77
CA LYS A 453 39.37 14.03 1.15
C LYS A 453 39.50 15.12 0.09
N GLN A 454 38.49 15.30 -0.74
CA GLN A 454 38.51 16.28 -1.84
C GLN A 454 38.43 17.74 -1.37
N ALA A 455 37.63 18.07 -0.34
CA ALA A 455 37.44 19.45 0.12
C ALA A 455 38.21 19.83 1.39
N GLY A 456 38.73 18.85 2.13
CA GLY A 456 39.30 19.04 3.46
C GLY A 456 38.28 18.83 4.58
N LEU A 457 38.77 18.45 5.77
CA LEU A 457 37.96 17.91 6.87
C LEU A 457 36.82 18.84 7.31
N TRP A 458 37.16 20.08 7.68
CA TRP A 458 36.18 21.04 8.21
C TRP A 458 35.35 21.69 7.12
N THR A 459 35.93 21.89 5.93
CA THR A 459 35.23 22.45 4.78
C THR A 459 34.13 21.51 4.32
N ALA A 460 34.41 20.23 4.14
CA ALA A 460 33.41 19.23 3.78
C ALA A 460 32.34 19.05 4.87
N PHE A 461 32.74 19.05 6.14
CA PHE A 461 31.81 18.98 7.26
C PHE A 461 30.79 20.13 7.21
N ALA A 462 31.26 21.37 7.03
CA ALA A 462 30.40 22.53 6.89
C ALA A 462 29.51 22.45 5.64
N LEU A 463 30.05 21.99 4.50
CA LEU A 463 29.30 21.84 3.25
C LEU A 463 28.16 20.81 3.36
N VAL A 464 28.36 19.69 4.07
CA VAL A 464 27.30 18.69 4.27
C VAL A 464 26.10 19.29 5.01
N PHE A 465 26.32 20.08 6.06
CA PHE A 465 25.24 20.76 6.77
C PHE A 465 24.59 21.87 5.94
N LEU A 466 25.40 22.66 5.23
CA LEU A 466 24.91 23.72 4.35
C LEU A 466 24.01 23.14 3.25
N PHE A 467 24.48 22.13 2.53
CA PHE A 467 23.72 21.50 1.46
C PHE A 467 22.54 20.69 1.98
N GLY A 468 22.66 20.04 3.14
CA GLY A 468 21.53 19.41 3.82
C GLY A 468 20.40 20.42 4.11
N PHE A 469 20.74 21.59 4.65
CA PHE A 469 19.78 22.67 4.91
C PHE A 469 19.16 23.24 3.62
N LEU A 470 20.00 23.59 2.64
CA LEU A 470 19.53 24.15 1.36
C LEU A 470 18.66 23.15 0.58
N ASN A 471 19.05 21.88 0.54
CA ASN A 471 18.29 20.83 -0.14
C ASN A 471 16.95 20.58 0.56
N ASN A 472 16.92 20.51 1.90
CA ASN A 472 15.67 20.43 2.65
C ASN A 472 14.74 21.62 2.34
N HIS A 473 15.29 22.83 2.29
CA HIS A 473 14.53 24.03 1.93
C HIS A 473 13.91 23.93 0.54
N CYS A 474 14.69 23.52 -0.47
CA CYS A 474 14.20 23.36 -1.83
C CYS A 474 13.15 22.25 -1.97
N MET A 475 13.34 21.11 -1.28
CA MET A 475 12.33 20.04 -1.26
C MET A 475 11.01 20.51 -0.63
N LEU A 476 11.07 21.30 0.45
CA LEU A 476 9.88 21.90 1.06
C LEU A 476 9.17 22.87 0.10
N GLN A 477 9.93 23.69 -0.63
CA GLN A 477 9.36 24.58 -1.66
C GLN A 477 8.62 23.78 -2.73
N LEU A 478 9.21 22.68 -3.20
CA LEU A 478 8.59 21.81 -4.20
C LEU A 478 7.29 21.17 -3.68
N VAL A 479 7.28 20.68 -2.43
CA VAL A 479 6.07 20.13 -1.80
C VAL A 479 4.98 21.20 -1.65
N HIS A 480 5.33 22.41 -1.20
CA HIS A 480 4.37 23.52 -1.10
C HIS A 480 3.75 23.86 -2.46
N CYS A 481 4.57 23.91 -3.51
CA CYS A 481 4.08 24.14 -4.88
C CYS A 481 3.10 23.03 -5.30
N SER A 482 3.46 21.78 -5.05
CA SER A 482 2.59 20.63 -5.35
C SER A 482 1.25 20.76 -4.63
N GLN A 483 1.26 20.95 -3.30
CA GLN A 483 0.05 21.05 -2.48
C GLN A 483 -0.87 22.20 -2.92
N TYR A 484 -0.29 23.36 -3.24
CA TYR A 484 -1.04 24.50 -3.75
C TYR A 484 -1.71 24.19 -5.11
N LEU A 485 -0.96 23.61 -6.05
CA LEU A 485 -1.46 23.29 -7.39
C LEU A 485 -2.48 22.13 -7.37
N CYS A 486 -2.28 21.13 -6.50
CA CYS A 486 -3.23 20.04 -6.27
C CYS A 486 -4.56 20.56 -5.72
N LYS A 487 -4.53 21.46 -4.73
CA LYS A 487 -5.74 22.12 -4.18
C LYS A 487 -6.50 22.88 -5.26
N LYS A 488 -5.78 23.59 -6.15
CA LYS A 488 -6.39 24.35 -7.26
C LYS A 488 -7.01 23.47 -8.35
N LYS A 489 -6.50 22.25 -8.55
CA LYS A 489 -6.94 21.31 -9.60
C LYS A 489 -7.99 20.30 -9.15
N GLY A 490 -8.35 20.27 -7.85
CA GLY A 490 -9.33 19.33 -7.30
C GLY A 490 -8.76 17.95 -6.98
N ASP A 491 -7.64 17.89 -6.26
CA ASP A 491 -7.02 16.66 -5.71
C ASP A 491 -6.41 15.71 -6.76
N ALA A 492 -5.68 16.27 -7.73
CA ALA A 492 -4.85 15.48 -8.64
C ALA A 492 -3.50 15.13 -8.00
N HIS A 493 -3.02 13.88 -8.11
CA HIS A 493 -1.64 13.55 -7.75
C HIS A 493 -0.67 14.15 -8.79
N LEU A 494 0.28 14.97 -8.34
CA LEU A 494 1.28 15.59 -9.20
C LEU A 494 2.67 15.03 -8.89
N ASP A 495 3.33 14.48 -9.90
CA ASP A 495 4.76 14.16 -9.87
C ASP A 495 5.59 15.38 -10.29
N TYR A 496 6.91 15.34 -10.09
CA TYR A 496 7.79 16.51 -10.26
C TYR A 496 7.62 17.21 -11.62
N GLY A 497 7.66 16.49 -12.74
CA GLY A 497 7.43 17.07 -14.06
C GLY A 497 6.01 17.63 -14.25
N ASN A 498 5.00 17.05 -13.60
CA ASN A 498 3.62 17.51 -13.66
C ASN A 498 3.41 18.77 -12.79
N VAL A 499 4.09 18.88 -11.64
CA VAL A 499 4.14 20.12 -10.85
C VAL A 499 4.71 21.25 -11.70
N ALA A 500 5.81 21.00 -12.42
CA ALA A 500 6.43 22.01 -13.28
C ALA A 500 5.51 22.42 -14.46
N TYR A 501 4.78 21.47 -15.04
CA TYR A 501 3.78 21.73 -16.07
C TYR A 501 2.64 22.63 -15.56
N GLU A 502 2.05 22.26 -14.41
CA GLU A 502 0.92 22.98 -13.84
C GLU A 502 1.32 24.36 -13.32
N ALA A 503 2.52 24.48 -12.76
CA ALA A 503 3.14 25.75 -12.38
C ALA A 503 3.22 26.69 -13.60
N ALA A 504 3.81 26.24 -14.71
CA ALA A 504 3.91 27.03 -15.94
C ALA A 504 2.54 27.35 -16.57
N ALA A 505 1.59 26.41 -16.52
CA ALA A 505 0.23 26.60 -17.06
C ALA A 505 -0.56 27.69 -16.31
N ASN A 506 -0.31 27.86 -15.01
CA ASN A 506 -0.99 28.83 -14.15
C ASN A 506 -0.19 30.12 -13.91
N SER A 507 0.98 30.28 -14.55
CA SER A 507 1.89 31.41 -14.31
C SER A 507 1.70 32.59 -15.30
N PHE A 508 2.77 33.34 -15.57
CA PHE A 508 2.83 34.49 -16.47
C PHE A 508 2.38 34.15 -17.90
N ARG A 509 1.75 35.13 -18.58
CA ARG A 509 1.16 34.96 -19.92
C ARG A 509 2.16 34.43 -20.97
N TRP A 510 3.43 34.85 -20.90
CA TRP A 510 4.48 34.43 -21.84
C TRP A 510 4.98 32.99 -21.60
N LEU A 511 4.86 32.47 -20.37
CA LEU A 511 5.34 31.13 -20.00
C LEU A 511 4.29 30.04 -20.25
N ARG A 512 2.98 30.38 -20.20
CA ARG A 512 1.85 29.48 -20.47
C ARG A 512 1.96 28.64 -21.76
N PRO A 513 2.36 29.19 -22.93
CA PRO A 513 2.51 28.37 -24.14
C PRO A 513 3.64 27.34 -24.05
N HIS A 514 4.65 27.60 -23.21
CA HIS A 514 5.85 26.75 -23.05
C HIS A 514 5.72 25.68 -21.96
N LYS A 515 4.53 25.49 -21.35
CA LYS A 515 4.30 24.51 -20.26
C LYS A 515 4.77 23.08 -20.57
N ARG A 516 4.63 22.62 -21.82
CA ARG A 516 5.10 21.29 -22.24
C ARG A 516 6.63 21.20 -22.27
N LEU A 517 7.30 22.29 -22.69
CA LEU A 517 8.75 22.37 -22.71
C LEU A 517 9.32 22.35 -21.28
N VAL A 518 8.70 23.08 -20.35
CA VAL A 518 9.13 23.08 -18.93
C VAL A 518 9.07 21.68 -18.33
N ARG A 519 7.96 20.95 -18.54
CA ARG A 519 7.84 19.55 -18.12
C ARG A 519 8.91 18.67 -18.74
N LEU A 520 9.15 18.83 -20.05
CA LEU A 520 10.13 18.04 -20.78
C LEU A 520 11.54 18.23 -20.22
N VAL A 521 11.95 19.47 -19.96
CA VAL A 521 13.27 19.80 -19.39
C VAL A 521 13.47 19.17 -18.01
N VAL A 522 12.47 19.28 -17.12
CA VAL A 522 12.53 18.66 -15.78
C VAL A 522 12.61 17.14 -15.88
N ASN A 523 11.77 16.52 -16.72
CA ASN A 523 11.78 15.07 -16.91
C ASN A 523 13.11 14.56 -17.49
N ILE A 524 13.69 15.27 -18.47
CA ILE A 524 15.00 14.92 -19.03
C ILE A 524 16.07 14.94 -17.95
N ALA A 525 16.09 15.97 -17.09
CA ALA A 525 17.06 16.03 -16.00
C ALA A 525 16.88 14.87 -15.00
N ILE A 526 15.64 14.50 -14.65
CA ILE A 526 15.37 13.33 -13.78
C ILE A 526 15.88 12.05 -14.44
N ILE A 527 15.68 11.88 -15.74
CA ILE A 527 16.17 10.71 -16.48
C ILE A 527 17.70 10.66 -16.50
N ILE A 528 18.37 11.81 -16.74
CA ILE A 528 19.84 11.89 -16.72
C ILE A 528 20.37 11.50 -15.34
N LEU A 529 19.78 12.05 -14.28
CA LEU A 529 20.13 11.71 -12.90
C LEU A 529 19.98 10.22 -12.62
N GLN A 530 18.83 9.66 -13.02
CA GLN A 530 18.48 8.28 -12.73
C GLN A 530 19.38 7.29 -13.49
N ILE A 531 19.70 7.56 -14.75
CA ILE A 531 20.67 6.79 -15.53
C ILE A 531 22.06 6.92 -14.90
N GLY A 532 22.45 8.12 -14.45
CA GLY A 532 23.70 8.34 -13.72
C GLY A 532 23.79 7.48 -12.46
N ILE A 533 22.74 7.44 -11.64
CA ILE A 533 22.68 6.58 -10.45
C ILE A 533 22.79 5.09 -10.83
N CYS A 534 22.10 4.64 -11.88
CA CYS A 534 22.24 3.28 -12.37
C CYS A 534 23.69 2.95 -12.76
N SER A 535 24.39 3.88 -13.42
CA SER A 535 25.81 3.72 -13.75
C SER A 535 26.70 3.62 -12.51
N VAL A 536 26.50 4.47 -11.50
CA VAL A 536 27.22 4.37 -10.21
C VAL A 536 26.96 3.02 -9.55
N PHE A 537 25.71 2.56 -9.51
CA PHE A 537 25.35 1.26 -8.93
C PHE A 537 26.02 0.11 -9.68
N TYR A 538 26.13 0.22 -11.00
CA TYR A 538 26.84 -0.74 -11.83
C TYR A 538 28.33 -0.82 -11.44
N VAL A 539 29.02 0.33 -11.38
CA VAL A 539 30.43 0.40 -10.95
C VAL A 539 30.59 -0.14 -9.54
N PHE A 540 29.70 0.24 -8.62
CA PHE A 540 29.73 -0.19 -7.23
C PHE A 540 29.67 -1.72 -7.13
N VAL A 541 28.69 -2.35 -7.79
CA VAL A 541 28.56 -3.82 -7.79
C VAL A 541 29.78 -4.46 -8.45
N ALA A 542 30.28 -3.91 -9.55
CA ALA A 542 31.45 -4.45 -10.23
C ALA A 542 32.71 -4.48 -9.37
N VAL A 543 33.04 -3.35 -8.74
CA VAL A 543 34.24 -3.23 -7.91
C VAL A 543 34.15 -4.08 -6.64
N HIS A 544 32.97 -4.17 -6.00
CA HIS A 544 32.84 -4.98 -4.79
C HIS A 544 32.81 -6.48 -5.08
N VAL A 545 32.21 -6.92 -6.20
CA VAL A 545 32.30 -8.34 -6.61
C VAL A 545 33.73 -8.69 -6.96
N GLN A 546 34.44 -7.81 -7.68
CA GLN A 546 35.86 -7.98 -7.95
C GLN A 546 36.64 -8.20 -6.65
N GLU A 547 36.55 -7.27 -5.70
CA GLU A 547 37.29 -7.35 -4.44
C GLU A 547 36.97 -8.65 -3.67
N ILE A 548 35.70 -9.02 -3.55
CA ILE A 548 35.28 -10.24 -2.85
C ILE A 548 35.84 -11.51 -3.51
N VAL A 549 35.88 -11.57 -4.85
CA VAL A 549 36.33 -12.79 -5.56
C VAL A 549 37.86 -12.86 -5.63
N GLU A 550 38.53 -11.76 -5.95
CA GLU A 550 39.99 -11.72 -6.07
C GLU A 550 40.69 -11.91 -4.70
N GLU A 551 40.03 -11.54 -3.59
CA GLU A 551 40.54 -11.83 -2.25
C GLU A 551 40.42 -13.31 -1.83
N GLN A 552 39.52 -14.07 -2.46
CA GLN A 552 39.21 -15.46 -2.08
C GLN A 552 39.73 -16.49 -3.09
N THR A 553 40.15 -16.05 -4.28
CA THR A 553 40.54 -16.90 -5.40
C THR A 553 41.77 -16.34 -6.10
N ASP A 554 42.56 -17.20 -6.75
CA ASP A 554 43.74 -16.78 -7.53
C ASP A 554 43.38 -16.11 -8.88
N PHE A 555 42.10 -15.83 -9.12
CA PHE A 555 41.63 -15.20 -10.34
C PHE A 555 41.76 -13.68 -10.23
N SER A 556 42.52 -13.04 -11.11
CA SER A 556 42.64 -11.59 -11.20
C SER A 556 42.26 -11.10 -12.60
N ALA A 557 41.41 -10.09 -12.70
CA ALA A 557 41.00 -9.51 -13.98
C ALA A 557 40.91 -7.97 -13.90
N SER A 558 40.92 -7.29 -15.05
CA SER A 558 40.78 -5.83 -15.07
C SER A 558 39.37 -5.40 -14.65
N LYS A 559 39.23 -4.20 -14.07
CA LYS A 559 37.93 -3.61 -13.68
C LYS A 559 36.91 -3.65 -14.83
N GLN A 560 37.36 -3.39 -16.06
CA GLN A 560 36.52 -3.42 -17.27
C GLN A 560 36.02 -4.83 -17.61
N MET A 561 36.84 -5.86 -17.41
CA MET A 561 36.44 -7.25 -17.59
C MET A 561 35.38 -7.66 -16.56
N TRP A 562 35.53 -7.24 -15.31
CA TRP A 562 34.52 -7.43 -14.26
C TRP A 562 33.19 -6.75 -14.61
N MET A 563 33.23 -5.53 -15.15
CA MET A 563 32.03 -4.85 -15.64
C MET A 563 31.33 -5.62 -16.75
N LEU A 564 32.06 -6.25 -17.67
CA LEU A 564 31.47 -7.10 -18.72
C LEU A 564 30.89 -8.40 -18.16
N MET A 565 31.56 -9.05 -17.20
CA MET A 565 31.05 -10.29 -16.59
C MET A 565 29.73 -10.06 -15.82
N ILE A 566 29.58 -8.90 -15.19
CA ILE A 566 28.38 -8.54 -14.41
C ILE A 566 27.20 -8.09 -15.29
N LEU A 567 27.42 -7.84 -16.59
CA LEU A 567 26.36 -7.47 -17.52
C LEU A 567 25.25 -8.52 -17.57
N VAL A 568 25.61 -9.81 -17.61
CA VAL A 568 24.64 -10.90 -17.71
C VAL A 568 23.73 -10.93 -16.46
N PRO A 569 24.27 -10.95 -15.21
CA PRO A 569 23.46 -10.76 -14.02
C PRO A 569 22.61 -9.49 -14.02
N MET A 570 23.13 -8.35 -14.49
CA MET A 570 22.39 -7.08 -14.52
C MET A 570 21.23 -7.10 -15.51
N LEU A 571 21.37 -7.72 -16.67
CA LEU A 571 20.30 -7.90 -17.64
C LEU A 571 19.23 -8.88 -17.11
N ALA A 572 19.66 -9.95 -16.44
CA ALA A 572 18.75 -10.94 -15.86
C ALA A 572 17.82 -10.30 -14.82
N ILE A 573 18.35 -9.50 -13.90
CA ILE A 573 17.54 -8.88 -12.85
C ILE A 573 16.61 -7.78 -13.37
N ASN A 574 17.03 -7.03 -14.40
CA ASN A 574 16.18 -6.02 -15.05
C ASN A 574 15.03 -6.61 -15.88
N SER A 575 15.03 -7.93 -16.09
CA SER A 575 13.91 -8.64 -16.69
C SER A 575 12.72 -8.80 -15.72
N ILE A 576 12.89 -8.49 -14.43
CA ILE A 576 11.80 -8.53 -13.46
C ILE A 576 10.87 -7.32 -13.67
N ARG A 577 9.61 -7.60 -14.04
CA ARG A 577 8.57 -6.57 -14.25
C ARG A 577 7.66 -6.35 -13.05
N THR A 578 7.57 -7.33 -12.15
CA THR A 578 6.55 -7.35 -11.11
C THR A 578 7.02 -6.55 -9.89
N LEU A 579 6.39 -5.38 -9.68
CA LEU A 579 6.56 -4.52 -8.51
C LEU A 579 6.47 -5.27 -7.17
N LYS A 580 5.69 -6.36 -7.12
CA LYS A 580 5.56 -7.22 -5.91
C LYS A 580 6.88 -7.88 -5.50
N VAL A 581 7.67 -8.36 -6.47
CA VAL A 581 8.96 -9.01 -6.21
C VAL A 581 10.00 -7.98 -5.81
N ILE A 582 10.00 -6.83 -6.49
CA ILE A 582 10.88 -5.70 -6.18
C ILE A 582 10.62 -5.18 -4.76
N ALA A 583 9.35 -5.10 -4.33
CA ALA A 583 8.98 -4.67 -2.98
C ALA A 583 9.49 -5.64 -1.89
N LEU A 584 9.38 -6.95 -2.11
CA LEU A 584 9.86 -7.99 -1.18
C LEU A 584 11.38 -7.91 -1.00
N VAL A 585 12.10 -7.81 -2.13
CA VAL A 585 13.56 -7.69 -2.16
C VAL A 585 14.01 -6.37 -1.50
N SER A 586 13.28 -5.28 -1.72
CA SER A 586 13.56 -3.98 -1.10
C SER A 586 13.35 -3.98 0.41
N ILE A 587 12.40 -4.77 0.93
CA ILE A 587 12.20 -4.93 2.38
C ILE A 587 13.35 -5.73 2.99
N LEU A 588 13.75 -6.85 2.38
CA LEU A 588 14.89 -7.63 2.84
C LEU A 588 16.19 -6.82 2.81
N GLY A 589 16.40 -6.06 1.73
CA GLY A 589 17.56 -5.17 1.60
C GLY A 589 17.64 -4.09 2.68
N ASN A 590 16.51 -3.67 3.26
CA ASN A 590 16.50 -2.66 4.33
C ASN A 590 17.14 -3.14 5.62
N VAL A 591 16.76 -4.33 6.06
CA VAL A 591 17.25 -4.91 7.30
C VAL A 591 18.75 -5.14 7.18
N LEU A 592 19.17 -5.65 6.01
CA LEU A 592 20.57 -5.90 5.69
C LEU A 592 21.38 -4.60 5.60
N MET A 593 20.83 -3.54 4.99
CA MET A 593 21.49 -2.25 4.90
C MET A 593 21.73 -1.63 6.27
N ILE A 594 20.71 -1.58 7.14
CA ILE A 594 20.85 -1.06 8.51
C ILE A 594 21.89 -1.87 9.29
N ALA A 595 21.87 -3.20 9.21
CA ALA A 595 22.85 -4.06 9.87
C ALA A 595 24.29 -3.78 9.39
N SER A 596 24.49 -3.66 8.07
CA SER A 596 25.78 -3.30 7.48
C SER A 596 26.27 -1.93 7.95
N PHE A 597 25.39 -0.92 8.00
CA PHE A 597 25.73 0.41 8.50
C PHE A 597 26.18 0.39 9.96
N VAL A 598 25.47 -0.31 10.84
CA VAL A 598 25.84 -0.42 12.27
C VAL A 598 27.23 -1.02 12.41
N VAL A 599 27.54 -2.07 11.66
CA VAL A 599 28.85 -2.73 11.70
C VAL A 599 29.97 -1.80 11.20
N ILE A 600 29.73 -1.09 10.09
CA ILE A 600 30.70 -0.13 9.53
C ILE A 600 30.97 0.99 10.54
N PHE A 601 29.91 1.64 11.05
CA PHE A 601 30.05 2.73 12.01
C PHE A 601 30.72 2.30 13.31
N GLN A 602 30.40 1.11 13.81
CA GLN A 602 31.07 0.57 15.00
C GLN A 602 32.58 0.41 14.77
N LYS A 603 33.01 -0.02 13.57
CA LYS A 603 34.42 -0.13 13.21
C LYS A 603 35.08 1.24 13.13
N LEU A 604 34.45 2.21 12.47
CA LEU A 604 34.99 3.57 12.32
C LEU A 604 35.19 4.25 13.67
N ILE A 605 34.18 4.23 14.54
CA ILE A 605 34.26 4.90 15.85
C ILE A 605 35.38 4.31 16.73
N ARG A 606 35.64 3.00 16.60
CA ARG A 606 36.67 2.29 17.40
C ARG A 606 38.07 2.35 16.79
N ALA A 607 38.21 2.76 15.55
CA ALA A 607 39.51 2.85 14.90
C ALA A 607 40.32 4.03 15.48
N PRO A 608 41.67 3.97 15.43
CA PRO A 608 42.50 5.13 15.75
C PRO A 608 42.24 6.24 14.72
N HIS A 609 42.22 7.48 15.19
CA HIS A 609 41.83 8.66 14.42
C HIS A 609 43.04 9.54 14.13
N VAL A 610 43.26 9.89 12.87
CA VAL A 610 44.37 10.75 12.44
C VAL A 610 43.83 12.15 12.16
N THR A 611 43.66 12.98 13.19
CA THR A 611 43.10 14.34 13.02
C THR A 611 44.14 15.41 12.74
N ASN A 612 45.37 15.23 13.20
CA ASN A 612 46.39 16.29 13.23
C ASN A 612 47.11 16.48 11.89
N GLU A 613 47.05 15.50 11.00
CA GLU A 613 47.73 15.50 9.71
C GLU A 613 46.79 15.86 8.54
N LEU A 614 45.49 16.00 8.79
CA LEU A 614 44.50 16.22 7.73
C LEU A 614 44.33 17.70 7.38
N PRO A 615 44.28 18.04 6.08
CA PRO A 615 44.03 19.41 5.64
C PRO A 615 42.64 19.88 6.06
N TRP A 616 42.58 21.09 6.61
CA TRP A 616 41.31 21.74 6.96
C TRP A 616 40.53 22.15 5.71
N ILE A 617 41.27 22.61 4.70
CA ILE A 617 40.81 23.00 3.37
C ILE A 617 41.87 22.54 2.36
N THR A 618 41.42 22.06 1.21
CA THR A 618 42.28 21.63 0.09
C THR A 618 42.34 22.75 -0.97
N ASP A 619 41.76 22.54 -2.15
CA ASP A 619 41.77 23.45 -3.30
C ASP A 619 40.36 23.71 -3.83
N PHE A 620 40.19 24.82 -4.56
CA PHE A 620 38.90 25.19 -5.15
C PHE A 620 38.29 24.09 -6.02
N ASN A 621 39.10 23.44 -6.87
CA ASN A 621 38.65 22.32 -7.70
C ASN A 621 38.15 21.14 -6.85
N GLY A 622 38.90 20.78 -5.80
CA GLY A 622 38.51 19.73 -4.87
C GLY A 622 37.19 20.05 -4.14
N ILE A 623 37.01 21.29 -3.70
CA ILE A 623 35.75 21.75 -3.08
C ILE A 623 34.58 21.64 -4.06
N MET A 624 34.75 22.04 -5.32
CA MET A 624 33.70 21.95 -6.33
C MET A 624 33.34 20.50 -6.69
N THR A 625 34.33 19.59 -6.72
CA THR A 625 34.09 18.16 -6.91
C THR A 625 33.35 17.56 -5.72
N ALA A 626 33.78 17.87 -4.48
CA ALA A 626 33.11 17.42 -3.26
C ALA A 626 31.65 17.87 -3.18
N CYS A 627 31.33 19.10 -3.63
CA CYS A 627 29.96 19.60 -3.74
C CYS A 627 29.07 18.66 -4.58
N GLY A 628 29.61 18.09 -5.66
CA GLY A 628 28.95 17.07 -6.47
C GLY A 628 28.64 15.80 -5.69
N SER A 629 29.64 15.23 -5.01
CA SER A 629 29.49 14.00 -4.22
C SER A 629 28.50 14.15 -3.08
N ILE A 630 28.51 15.31 -2.41
CA ILE A 630 27.56 15.64 -1.33
C ILE A 630 26.14 15.73 -1.90
N LEU A 631 25.93 16.40 -3.02
CA LEU A 631 24.60 16.49 -3.63
C LEU A 631 24.10 15.19 -4.22
N TYR A 632 24.98 14.38 -4.79
CA TYR A 632 24.64 13.02 -5.20
C TYR A 632 24.14 12.21 -4.00
N SER A 633 24.78 12.35 -2.83
CA SER A 633 24.33 11.67 -1.61
C SER A 633 22.96 12.16 -1.14
N PHE A 634 22.68 13.46 -1.30
CA PHE A 634 21.39 14.09 -0.99
C PHE A 634 20.33 13.96 -2.10
N GLU A 635 20.53 13.05 -3.05
CA GLU A 635 19.61 12.77 -4.14
C GLU A 635 18.37 12.02 -3.65
N GLY A 636 17.20 12.65 -3.77
CA GLY A 636 15.90 12.07 -3.38
C GLY A 636 14.70 12.90 -3.82
N GLN A 637 14.94 13.91 -4.66
CA GLN A 637 13.95 14.89 -5.10
C GLN A 637 12.83 14.20 -5.91
N ALA A 638 13.16 13.12 -6.62
CA ALA A 638 12.17 12.31 -7.35
C ALA A 638 11.24 11.51 -6.43
N MET A 639 11.63 11.25 -5.17
CA MET A 639 10.86 10.43 -4.22
C MET A 639 9.95 11.26 -3.30
N VAL A 640 10.27 12.53 -3.08
CA VAL A 640 9.53 13.42 -2.17
C VAL A 640 8.03 13.50 -2.54
N LEU A 641 7.70 13.77 -3.81
CA LEU A 641 6.32 13.94 -4.23
C LEU A 641 5.52 12.63 -4.26
N PRO A 642 6.03 11.50 -4.78
CA PRO A 642 5.35 10.22 -4.66
C PRO A 642 5.10 9.76 -3.21
N MET A 643 5.99 10.11 -2.28
CA MET A 643 5.81 9.84 -0.84
C MET A 643 4.69 10.71 -0.26
N GLU A 644 4.68 12.01 -0.59
CA GLU A 644 3.61 12.93 -0.21
C GLU A 644 2.25 12.46 -0.73
N ASN A 645 2.19 12.07 -2.01
CA ASN A 645 0.98 11.60 -2.68
C ASN A 645 0.33 10.41 -1.96
N LYS A 646 1.11 9.62 -1.20
CA LYS A 646 0.64 8.45 -0.43
C LYS A 646 0.29 8.75 1.02
N LEU A 647 0.59 9.93 1.57
CA LEU A 647 0.28 10.28 2.95
C LEU A 647 -1.22 10.41 3.19
N LYS A 648 -1.69 9.95 4.35
CA LYS A 648 -3.07 10.13 4.80
C LYS A 648 -3.40 11.62 5.01
N HIS A 649 -2.46 12.34 5.63
CA HIS A 649 -2.51 13.78 5.85
C HIS A 649 -1.31 14.40 5.15
N PRO A 650 -1.48 14.98 3.95
CA PRO A 650 -0.35 15.54 3.19
C PRO A 650 0.32 16.72 3.90
N GLU A 651 -0.42 17.44 4.74
CA GLU A 651 0.07 18.52 5.60
C GLU A 651 1.21 18.03 6.55
N ASP A 652 1.21 16.75 6.96
CA ASP A 652 2.26 16.15 7.82
C ASP A 652 3.63 16.05 7.11
N MET A 653 3.66 16.15 5.78
CA MET A 653 4.90 16.16 5.01
C MET A 653 5.74 17.39 5.33
N VAL A 654 5.07 18.50 5.65
CA VAL A 654 5.61 19.86 5.77
C VAL A 654 5.78 20.26 7.24
N GLY A 655 6.62 21.27 7.48
CA GLY A 655 6.79 21.90 8.80
C GLY A 655 8.16 21.60 9.44
N PRO A 656 8.49 22.26 10.56
CA PRO A 656 9.79 22.09 11.22
C PRO A 656 9.99 20.67 11.79
N VAL A 657 8.91 20.03 12.23
CA VAL A 657 8.87 18.64 12.70
C VAL A 657 8.12 17.71 11.73
N GLY A 658 7.89 18.17 10.51
CA GLY A 658 7.25 17.37 9.45
C GLY A 658 8.13 16.20 9.00
N VAL A 659 7.54 15.28 8.25
CA VAL A 659 8.22 14.08 7.75
C VAL A 659 9.48 14.43 6.96
N LEU A 660 9.39 15.43 6.07
CA LEU A 660 10.50 15.82 5.21
C LEU A 660 11.66 16.45 6.01
N SER A 661 11.36 17.43 6.87
CA SER A 661 12.40 18.13 7.67
C SER A 661 13.09 17.18 8.63
N THR A 662 12.33 16.34 9.36
CA THR A 662 12.89 15.34 10.29
C THR A 662 13.75 14.32 9.53
N GLY A 663 13.26 13.82 8.39
CA GLY A 663 13.97 12.86 7.56
C GLY A 663 15.28 13.42 7.03
N MET A 664 15.26 14.63 6.47
CA MET A 664 16.45 15.31 5.97
C MET A 664 17.47 15.59 7.08
N SER A 665 17.03 16.02 8.28
CA SER A 665 17.95 16.21 9.40
C SER A 665 18.64 14.91 9.82
N LEU A 666 17.91 13.79 9.91
CA LEU A 666 18.49 12.48 10.23
C LEU A 666 19.51 12.04 9.17
N VAL A 667 19.17 12.23 7.89
CA VAL A 667 20.06 11.91 6.76
C VAL A 667 21.32 12.78 6.81
N THR A 668 21.20 14.09 7.03
CA THR A 668 22.36 15.00 7.14
C THR A 668 23.28 14.61 8.29
N ILE A 669 22.74 14.22 9.45
CA ILE A 669 23.56 13.76 10.59
C ILE A 669 24.29 12.46 10.24
N ALA A 670 23.60 11.49 9.63
CA ALA A 670 24.21 10.23 9.20
C ALA A 670 25.32 10.48 8.18
N TYR A 671 25.12 11.40 7.24
CA TYR A 671 26.07 11.74 6.19
C TYR A 671 27.30 12.45 6.74
N ALA A 672 27.10 13.42 7.63
CA ALA A 672 28.20 14.08 8.32
C ALA A 672 29.02 13.07 9.14
N ALA A 673 28.35 12.13 9.82
CA ALA A 673 29.03 11.08 10.58
C ALA A 673 29.82 10.13 9.66
N SER A 674 29.21 9.63 8.57
CA SER A 674 29.88 8.76 7.60
C SER A 674 31.13 9.44 7.03
N GLY A 675 30.99 10.68 6.54
CA GLY A 675 32.08 11.44 5.93
C GLY A 675 33.20 11.78 6.91
N PHE A 676 32.84 12.30 8.09
CA PHE A 676 33.81 12.70 9.12
C PHE A 676 34.59 11.50 9.66
N PHE A 677 33.89 10.47 10.18
CA PHE A 677 34.60 9.32 10.76
C PHE A 677 35.32 8.49 9.70
N GLY A 678 34.80 8.42 8.47
CA GLY A 678 35.49 7.76 7.38
C GLY A 678 36.82 8.44 7.03
N TYR A 679 36.82 9.76 6.86
CA TYR A 679 38.04 10.48 6.49
C TYR A 679 39.05 10.55 7.64
N VAL A 680 38.60 10.73 8.89
CA VAL A 680 39.51 10.74 10.04
C VAL A 680 40.14 9.37 10.32
N THR A 681 39.46 8.27 9.96
CA THR A 681 39.99 6.92 10.13
C THR A 681 41.04 6.56 9.07
N TYR A 682 40.78 6.91 7.80
CA TYR A 682 41.57 6.43 6.66
C TYR A 682 42.48 7.50 6.01
N GLY A 683 42.23 8.78 6.28
CA GLY A 683 42.98 9.91 5.72
C GLY A 683 43.06 9.86 4.19
N GLU A 684 44.26 10.08 3.66
CA GLU A 684 44.53 10.04 2.20
C GLU A 684 44.33 8.64 1.59
N GLY A 685 44.39 7.58 2.39
CA GLY A 685 44.20 6.19 1.95
C GLY A 685 42.74 5.76 1.77
N ILE A 686 41.78 6.67 1.90
CA ILE A 686 40.37 6.37 1.62
C ILE A 686 40.17 6.08 0.13
N GLU A 687 39.46 4.99 -0.17
CA GLU A 687 39.07 4.55 -1.50
C GLU A 687 37.68 5.10 -1.86
N GLY A 688 37.24 4.89 -3.11
CA GLY A 688 35.98 5.41 -3.65
C GLY A 688 34.69 5.09 -2.88
N SER A 689 34.75 4.15 -1.94
CA SER A 689 33.74 3.88 -0.94
C SER A 689 34.41 3.37 0.33
N ILE A 690 33.92 3.78 1.49
CA ILE A 690 34.44 3.36 2.81
C ILE A 690 34.48 1.84 3.00
N THR A 691 33.63 1.13 2.27
CA THR A 691 33.51 -0.33 2.29
C THR A 691 34.71 -1.02 1.67
N LEU A 692 35.36 -0.41 0.68
CA LEU A 692 36.58 -0.94 0.05
C LEU A 692 37.78 -0.86 1.00
N ASN A 693 37.74 0.03 2.00
CA ASN A 693 38.77 0.12 3.05
C ASN A 693 38.55 -0.84 4.23
N LEU A 694 37.50 -1.68 4.21
CA LEU A 694 37.26 -2.65 5.28
C LEU A 694 38.18 -3.86 5.13
N PRO A 695 38.74 -4.38 6.24
CA PRO A 695 39.65 -5.51 6.19
C PRO A 695 38.93 -6.80 5.79
N SER A 696 39.63 -7.70 5.12
CA SER A 696 39.12 -8.97 4.55
C SER A 696 38.86 -10.07 5.59
N THR A 697 38.27 -9.72 6.74
CA THR A 697 37.81 -10.72 7.73
C THR A 697 36.45 -11.28 7.32
N PRO A 698 36.08 -12.51 7.70
CA PRO A 698 34.81 -13.14 7.30
C PRO A 698 33.58 -12.27 7.56
N LEU A 699 33.56 -11.52 8.67
CA LEU A 699 32.46 -10.62 9.02
C LEU A 699 32.32 -9.46 8.02
N TYR A 700 33.42 -8.80 7.66
CA TYR A 700 33.38 -7.68 6.72
C TYR A 700 33.18 -8.14 5.28
N ILE A 701 33.65 -9.34 4.90
CA ILE A 701 33.33 -9.93 3.60
C ILE A 701 31.82 -10.16 3.48
N VAL A 702 31.18 -10.69 4.53
CA VAL A 702 29.71 -10.81 4.59
C VAL A 702 29.04 -9.44 4.46
N VAL A 703 29.53 -8.42 5.18
CA VAL A 703 28.98 -7.05 5.06
C VAL A 703 29.14 -6.49 3.65
N LYS A 704 30.32 -6.62 3.03
CA LYS A 704 30.58 -6.22 1.64
C LYS A 704 29.61 -6.94 0.70
N ALA A 705 29.48 -8.27 0.80
CA ALA A 705 28.58 -9.07 -0.03
C ALA A 705 27.10 -8.69 0.13
N LEU A 706 26.64 -8.49 1.37
CA LEU A 706 25.28 -8.07 1.67
C LEU A 706 24.98 -6.69 1.09
N LEU A 707 25.92 -5.75 1.22
CA LEU A 707 25.76 -4.42 0.68
C LEU A 707 25.74 -4.43 -0.86
N THR A 708 26.65 -5.17 -1.49
CA THR A 708 26.66 -5.40 -2.95
C THR A 708 25.32 -5.92 -3.44
N LEU A 709 24.73 -6.88 -2.71
CA LEU A 709 23.41 -7.43 -3.01
C LEU A 709 22.29 -6.39 -2.86
N VAL A 710 22.36 -5.53 -1.83
CA VAL A 710 21.42 -4.40 -1.66
C VAL A 710 21.50 -3.44 -2.85
N VAL A 711 22.70 -3.06 -3.29
CA VAL A 711 22.89 -2.15 -4.43
C VAL A 711 22.44 -2.80 -5.74
N TYR A 712 22.76 -4.08 -5.93
CA TYR A 712 22.35 -4.87 -7.10
C TYR A 712 20.83 -4.90 -7.26
N PHE A 713 20.08 -5.11 -6.18
CA PHE A 713 18.63 -5.05 -6.23
C PHE A 713 18.08 -3.62 -6.28
N GLY A 714 18.78 -2.66 -5.68
CA GLY A 714 18.48 -1.23 -5.80
C GLY A 714 18.52 -0.74 -7.25
N PHE A 715 19.39 -1.32 -8.08
CA PHE A 715 19.49 -1.01 -9.51
C PHE A 715 18.14 -1.16 -10.21
N VAL A 716 17.39 -2.23 -9.93
CA VAL A 716 16.09 -2.50 -10.57
C VAL A 716 15.07 -1.41 -10.23
N ILE A 717 15.09 -0.91 -8.99
CA ILE A 717 14.19 0.15 -8.54
C ILE A 717 14.48 1.44 -9.30
N GLN A 718 15.75 1.81 -9.38
CA GLN A 718 16.21 3.00 -10.07
C GLN A 718 15.92 2.92 -11.58
N GLN A 719 16.13 1.75 -12.19
CA GLN A 719 15.84 1.51 -13.60
C GLN A 719 14.33 1.54 -13.90
N TYR A 720 13.50 1.06 -12.97
CA TYR A 720 12.04 1.06 -13.11
C TYR A 720 11.49 2.49 -13.26
N VAL A 721 12.01 3.45 -12.50
CA VAL A 721 11.61 4.87 -12.59
C VAL A 721 11.84 5.41 -14.02
N VAL A 722 12.99 5.12 -14.62
CA VAL A 722 13.29 5.53 -16.01
C VAL A 722 12.31 4.91 -17.00
N VAL A 723 12.04 3.61 -16.84
CA VAL A 723 11.15 2.87 -17.74
C VAL A 723 9.73 3.40 -17.63
N GLU A 724 9.23 3.65 -16.43
CA GLU A 724 7.90 4.20 -16.20
C GLU A 724 7.74 5.62 -16.79
N MET A 725 8.80 6.44 -16.75
CA MET A 725 8.79 7.77 -17.36
C MET A 725 8.85 7.75 -18.90
N LEU A 726 9.65 6.88 -19.51
CA LEU A 726 9.89 6.88 -20.96
C LEU A 726 8.96 5.97 -21.76
N TRP A 727 8.63 4.79 -21.25
CA TRP A 727 7.92 3.76 -22.00
C TRP A 727 6.52 4.17 -22.47
N PRO A 728 5.67 4.85 -21.66
CA PRO A 728 4.35 5.27 -22.10
C PRO A 728 4.38 6.22 -23.30
N GLU A 729 5.33 7.18 -23.32
CA GLU A 729 5.51 8.15 -24.40
C GLU A 729 5.97 7.47 -25.70
N ILE A 730 6.89 6.51 -25.60
CA ILE A 730 7.37 5.72 -26.74
C ILE A 730 6.24 4.83 -27.27
N ARG A 731 5.50 4.16 -26.37
CA ARG A 731 4.39 3.29 -26.74
C ARG A 731 3.31 4.06 -27.51
N GLN A 732 2.87 5.20 -26.99
CA GLN A 732 1.80 5.99 -27.60
C GLN A 732 2.19 6.58 -28.97
N LYS A 733 3.46 7.00 -29.14
CA LYS A 733 3.92 7.63 -30.40
C LYS A 733 4.32 6.63 -31.47
N VAL A 734 4.88 5.48 -31.09
CA VAL A 734 5.55 4.55 -32.02
C VAL A 734 4.79 3.24 -32.22
N LEU A 735 4.14 2.71 -31.18
CA LEU A 735 3.59 1.35 -31.23
C LEU A 735 2.05 1.26 -31.27
N ASP A 736 1.31 2.29 -30.83
CA ASP A 736 -0.15 2.24 -30.84
C ASP A 736 -0.69 2.31 -32.29
N GLY A 737 -1.31 1.20 -32.73
CA GLY A 737 -1.98 1.06 -34.03
C GLY A 737 -1.31 0.10 -35.04
N ARG A 738 -0.10 -0.42 -34.80
CA ARG A 738 0.63 -1.24 -35.80
C ARG A 738 1.08 -2.64 -35.32
N ILE A 739 0.98 -2.99 -34.03
CA ILE A 739 1.75 -4.11 -33.45
C ILE A 739 0.94 -5.02 -32.49
N ASN A 740 1.23 -6.33 -32.52
CA ASN A 740 0.63 -7.36 -31.65
C ASN A 740 1.08 -7.26 -30.17
N LYS A 741 0.21 -7.63 -29.23
CA LYS A 741 0.47 -7.64 -27.77
C LYS A 741 1.77 -8.35 -27.36
N LYS A 742 2.13 -9.47 -27.99
CA LYS A 742 3.39 -10.20 -27.71
C LYS A 742 4.63 -9.39 -28.09
N LEU A 743 4.56 -8.67 -29.21
CA LEU A 743 5.69 -7.89 -29.70
C LEU A 743 5.89 -6.62 -28.84
N HIS A 744 4.81 -6.03 -28.28
CA HIS A 744 4.93 -4.97 -27.27
C HIS A 744 5.73 -5.41 -26.05
N ILE A 745 5.51 -6.64 -25.56
CA ILE A 745 6.27 -7.20 -24.44
C ILE A 745 7.75 -7.35 -24.83
N VAL A 746 8.05 -7.83 -26.03
CA VAL A 746 9.43 -7.95 -26.52
C VAL A 746 10.12 -6.59 -26.60
N PHE A 747 9.47 -5.58 -27.19
CA PHE A 747 10.05 -4.24 -27.28
C PHE A 747 10.29 -3.60 -25.91
N GLU A 748 9.43 -3.85 -24.91
CA GLU A 748 9.68 -3.37 -23.56
C GLU A 748 10.92 -4.04 -22.93
N TYR A 749 11.14 -5.33 -23.16
CA TYR A 749 12.36 -6.01 -22.69
C TYR A 749 13.62 -5.51 -23.41
N LEU A 750 13.54 -5.30 -24.72
CA LEU A 750 14.64 -4.72 -25.49
C LEU A 750 14.94 -3.29 -25.02
N PHE A 751 13.92 -2.51 -24.69
CA PHE A 751 14.10 -1.17 -24.14
C PHE A 751 14.76 -1.18 -22.76
N ARG A 752 14.34 -2.08 -21.86
CA ARG A 752 15.00 -2.28 -20.56
C ARG A 752 16.47 -2.68 -20.72
N ALA A 753 16.74 -3.64 -21.60
CA ALA A 753 18.11 -4.08 -21.91
C ALA A 753 18.96 -2.93 -22.48
N PHE A 754 18.39 -2.14 -23.39
CA PHE A 754 19.05 -0.96 -23.95
C PHE A 754 19.45 0.04 -22.85
N LEU A 755 18.59 0.32 -21.88
CA LEU A 755 18.93 1.24 -20.79
C LEU A 755 20.04 0.69 -19.88
N VAL A 756 20.07 -0.62 -19.63
CA VAL A 756 21.18 -1.27 -18.90
C VAL A 756 22.49 -1.12 -19.68
N LEU A 757 22.47 -1.28 -21.00
CA LEU A 757 23.65 -1.08 -21.86
C LEU A 757 24.13 0.37 -21.86
N VAL A 758 23.21 1.34 -21.85
CA VAL A 758 23.57 2.77 -21.70
C VAL A 758 24.23 3.01 -20.34
N ALA A 759 23.66 2.48 -19.26
CA ALA A 759 24.22 2.62 -17.93
C ALA A 759 25.63 1.99 -17.83
N MET A 760 25.81 0.80 -18.42
CA MET A 760 27.12 0.13 -18.53
C MET A 760 28.10 0.94 -19.39
N GLY A 761 27.66 1.52 -20.50
CA GLY A 761 28.50 2.36 -21.37
C GLY A 761 29.10 3.55 -20.61
N ILE A 762 28.30 4.22 -19.80
CA ILE A 762 28.75 5.32 -18.92
C ILE A 762 29.70 4.78 -17.83
N ALA A 763 29.37 3.64 -17.21
CA ALA A 763 30.22 3.00 -16.20
C ALA A 763 31.60 2.57 -16.75
N MET A 764 31.67 2.13 -18.02
CA MET A 764 32.94 1.82 -18.68
C MET A 764 33.73 3.07 -19.06
N ALA A 765 33.05 4.17 -19.37
CA ALA A 765 33.69 5.44 -19.68
C ALA A 765 34.32 6.09 -18.43
N VAL A 766 33.68 5.97 -17.28
CA VAL A 766 34.18 6.48 -15.98
C VAL A 766 34.09 5.38 -14.92
N PRO A 767 35.10 4.50 -14.81
CA PRO A 767 35.06 3.31 -13.98
C PRO A 767 35.35 3.54 -12.49
N ASN A 768 35.79 4.74 -12.10
CA ASN A 768 36.13 5.08 -10.72
C ASN A 768 34.97 5.76 -10.01
N LEU A 769 34.61 5.26 -8.82
CA LEU A 769 33.52 5.83 -7.99
C LEU A 769 33.79 7.29 -7.62
N GLU A 770 35.05 7.66 -7.39
CA GLU A 770 35.48 9.01 -6.99
C GLU A 770 35.24 10.08 -8.06
N GLU A 771 35.12 9.66 -9.33
CA GLU A 771 34.93 10.55 -10.49
C GLU A 771 33.47 10.56 -10.96
N ILE A 772 32.85 9.37 -11.08
CA ILE A 772 31.48 9.27 -11.61
C ILE A 772 30.42 9.85 -10.66
N ILE A 773 30.60 9.70 -9.35
CA ILE A 773 29.65 10.19 -8.33
C ILE A 773 29.53 11.72 -8.38
N PRO A 774 30.63 12.49 -8.26
CA PRO A 774 30.55 13.94 -8.34
C PRO A 774 30.09 14.45 -9.72
N LEU A 775 30.42 13.77 -10.82
CA LEU A 775 29.93 14.12 -12.15
C LEU A 775 28.40 14.07 -12.24
N VAL A 776 27.77 13.00 -11.73
CA VAL A 776 26.31 12.85 -11.73
C VAL A 776 25.66 13.89 -10.80
N GLY A 777 26.25 14.14 -9.63
CA GLY A 777 25.76 15.10 -8.65
C GLY A 777 25.82 16.55 -9.12
N VAL A 778 26.92 16.96 -9.76
CA VAL A 778 27.06 18.34 -10.27
C VAL A 778 26.12 18.60 -11.44
N THR A 779 25.95 17.64 -12.35
CA THR A 779 25.16 17.86 -13.58
C THR A 779 23.66 17.96 -13.28
N SER A 780 23.01 16.82 -13.13
CA SER A 780 21.56 16.75 -12.96
C SER A 780 21.14 16.96 -11.50
N GLY A 781 21.99 16.60 -10.53
CA GLY A 781 21.74 16.80 -9.10
C GLY A 781 21.60 18.27 -8.72
N MET A 782 22.54 19.15 -9.10
CA MET A 782 22.47 20.61 -8.83
C MET A 782 21.20 21.25 -9.44
N MET A 783 20.83 20.84 -10.66
CA MET A 783 19.64 21.36 -11.33
C MET A 783 18.36 20.97 -10.58
N LEU A 784 18.23 19.70 -10.18
CA LEU A 784 17.05 19.17 -9.51
C LEU A 784 16.95 19.56 -8.03
N ALA A 785 18.08 19.73 -7.36
CA ALA A 785 18.15 20.11 -5.95
C ALA A 785 17.91 21.61 -5.74
N PHE A 786 18.46 22.49 -6.59
CA PHE A 786 18.45 23.93 -6.35
C PHE A 786 17.72 24.73 -7.44
N VAL A 787 18.08 24.53 -8.71
CA VAL A 787 17.60 25.40 -9.80
C VAL A 787 16.11 25.23 -10.05
N PHE A 788 15.64 24.00 -10.30
CA PHE A 788 14.24 23.75 -10.64
C PHE A 788 13.27 24.01 -9.49
N PRO A 789 13.51 23.60 -8.24
CA PRO A 789 12.60 23.93 -7.13
C PRO A 789 12.41 25.44 -6.96
N ALA A 790 13.51 26.22 -7.02
CA ALA A 790 13.46 27.66 -6.85
C ALA A 790 12.76 28.36 -8.03
N LEU A 791 12.97 27.89 -9.26
CA LEU A 791 12.24 28.38 -10.44
C LEU A 791 10.74 28.05 -10.35
N ILE A 792 10.39 26.80 -10.02
CA ILE A 792 9.00 26.34 -9.89
C ILE A 792 8.26 27.13 -8.81
N ASP A 793 8.90 27.38 -7.67
CA ASP A 793 8.35 28.20 -6.58
C ASP A 793 8.09 29.64 -7.03
N THR A 794 9.05 30.23 -7.77
CA THR A 794 8.92 31.59 -8.29
C THR A 794 7.77 31.70 -9.29
N ILE A 795 7.69 30.80 -10.27
CA ILE A 795 6.63 30.85 -11.30
C ILE A 795 5.25 30.51 -10.73
N THR A 796 5.17 29.75 -9.63
CA THR A 796 3.89 29.38 -9.00
C THR A 796 3.33 30.52 -8.16
N PHE A 797 4.13 31.12 -7.26
CA PHE A 797 3.60 32.03 -6.24
C PHE A 797 3.75 33.52 -6.59
N VAL A 798 4.75 33.93 -7.38
CA VAL A 798 4.92 35.36 -7.72
C VAL A 798 3.72 35.93 -8.48
N PRO A 799 3.16 35.29 -9.53
CA PRO A 799 1.98 35.80 -10.22
C PRO A 799 0.77 35.94 -9.30
N VAL A 800 0.57 34.98 -8.41
CA VAL A 800 -0.55 34.94 -7.45
C VAL A 800 -0.44 36.13 -6.47
N MET A 801 0.74 36.36 -5.90
CA MET A 801 0.98 37.47 -4.98
C MET A 801 0.89 38.86 -5.65
N LEU A 802 1.10 38.94 -6.98
CA LEU A 802 0.95 40.19 -7.73
C LEU A 802 -0.52 40.49 -8.09
N GLU A 803 -1.40 39.50 -8.12
CA GLU A 803 -2.83 39.65 -8.45
C GLU A 803 -3.72 39.95 -7.21
N GLU A 804 -3.27 39.62 -6.00
CA GLU A 804 -4.01 39.89 -4.75
C GLU A 804 -3.98 41.39 -4.34
N LYS A 805 -5.15 41.95 -3.99
CA LYS A 805 -5.32 43.37 -3.63
C LYS A 805 -4.84 43.64 -2.18
N GLY A 806 -3.63 44.19 -2.02
CA GLY A 806 -3.07 44.72 -0.76
C GLY A 806 -1.59 45.09 -0.90
N ALA A 807 -1.29 46.32 -1.32
CA ALA A 807 -0.12 46.58 -2.19
C ALA A 807 1.25 46.86 -1.53
N GLU A 808 1.38 47.20 -0.24
CA GLU A 808 2.71 47.55 0.33
C GLU A 808 3.40 46.39 1.04
N ASP A 809 2.75 45.73 2.01
CA ASP A 809 3.34 44.59 2.75
C ASP A 809 3.63 43.37 1.84
N GLN A 810 2.88 43.21 0.75
CA GLN A 810 3.05 42.08 -0.18
C GLN A 810 4.28 42.23 -1.09
N ARG A 811 4.64 43.47 -1.47
CA ARG A 811 5.79 43.72 -2.36
C ARG A 811 7.08 43.25 -1.70
N TRP A 812 7.26 43.52 -0.40
CA TRP A 812 8.40 43.04 0.37
C TRP A 812 8.50 41.50 0.34
N ARG A 813 7.38 40.79 0.52
CA ARG A 813 7.36 39.31 0.47
C ARG A 813 7.74 38.76 -0.91
N VAL A 814 7.30 39.42 -1.98
CA VAL A 814 7.71 39.09 -3.36
C VAL A 814 9.20 39.32 -3.56
N TYR A 815 9.73 40.48 -3.14
CA TYR A 815 11.16 40.79 -3.24
C TYR A 815 12.02 39.77 -2.50
N VAL A 816 11.69 39.45 -1.24
CA VAL A 816 12.42 38.46 -0.44
C VAL A 816 12.39 37.09 -1.10
N ARG A 817 11.24 36.65 -1.63
CA ARG A 817 11.12 35.35 -2.29
C ARG A 817 11.93 35.29 -3.59
N VAL A 818 11.86 36.33 -4.43
CA VAL A 818 12.64 36.41 -5.68
C VAL A 818 14.14 36.47 -5.39
N LEU A 819 14.58 37.25 -4.41
CA LEU A 819 15.99 37.35 -4.03
C LEU A 819 16.52 36.01 -3.51
N LYS A 820 15.78 35.36 -2.60
CA LYS A 820 16.13 34.04 -2.05
C LYS A 820 16.19 32.97 -3.15
N ASN A 821 15.17 32.90 -4.01
CA ASN A 821 15.13 31.90 -5.09
C ASN A 821 16.19 32.21 -6.16
N GLY A 822 16.43 33.49 -6.46
CA GLY A 822 17.50 33.94 -7.34
C GLY A 822 18.88 33.52 -6.83
N PHE A 823 19.13 33.67 -5.53
CA PHE A 823 20.35 33.20 -4.89
C PHE A 823 20.54 31.68 -5.02
N LEU A 824 19.49 30.88 -4.80
CA LEU A 824 19.53 29.42 -4.99
C LEU A 824 19.83 29.03 -6.46
N VAL A 825 19.23 29.73 -7.43
CA VAL A 825 19.50 29.51 -8.85
C VAL A 825 20.95 29.86 -9.19
N VAL A 826 21.46 30.98 -8.70
CA VAL A 826 22.85 31.40 -8.94
C VAL A 826 23.83 30.40 -8.35
N ILE A 827 23.61 29.93 -7.11
CA ILE A 827 24.45 28.88 -6.50
C ILE A 827 24.38 27.59 -7.31
N GLY A 828 23.19 27.15 -7.72
CA GLY A 828 23.02 25.92 -8.50
C GLY A 828 23.71 25.99 -9.87
N LEU A 829 23.59 27.12 -10.58
CA LEU A 829 24.25 27.33 -11.88
C LEU A 829 25.76 27.49 -11.74
N PHE A 830 26.22 28.21 -10.71
CA PHE A 830 27.64 28.33 -10.41
C PHE A 830 28.25 26.97 -10.08
N GLY A 831 27.61 26.19 -9.21
CA GLY A 831 28.03 24.84 -8.86
C GLY A 831 28.04 23.89 -10.06
N LEU A 832 27.04 23.98 -10.94
CA LEU A 832 26.99 23.25 -12.21
C LEU A 832 28.22 23.55 -13.08
N ILE A 833 28.49 24.84 -13.36
CA ILE A 833 29.56 25.24 -14.29
C ILE A 833 30.93 24.95 -13.69
N ALA A 834 31.19 25.42 -12.47
CA ALA A 834 32.48 25.26 -11.80
C ALA A 834 32.77 23.79 -11.48
N GLY A 835 31.76 23.04 -11.02
CA GLY A 835 31.90 21.61 -10.75
C GLY A 835 32.09 20.78 -12.01
N LEU A 836 31.42 21.12 -13.12
CA LEU A 836 31.60 20.39 -14.38
C LEU A 836 33.01 20.62 -14.93
N GLN A 837 33.49 21.86 -14.87
CA GLN A 837 34.86 22.19 -15.24
C GLN A 837 35.88 21.43 -14.38
N SER A 838 35.68 21.38 -13.06
CA SER A 838 36.55 20.63 -12.15
C SER A 838 36.54 19.12 -12.43
N ASN A 839 35.37 18.51 -12.58
CA ASN A 839 35.25 17.07 -12.87
C ASN A 839 35.87 16.71 -14.22
N ILE A 840 35.66 17.53 -15.26
CA ILE A 840 36.28 17.30 -16.58
C ILE A 840 37.81 17.45 -16.49
N SER A 841 38.30 18.43 -15.74
CA SER A 841 39.75 18.58 -15.53
C SER A 841 40.34 17.34 -14.85
N ASN A 842 39.67 16.81 -13.83
CA ASN A 842 40.11 15.61 -13.11
C ASN A 842 40.02 14.34 -13.96
N LEU A 843 39.09 14.26 -14.92
CA LEU A 843 38.95 13.14 -15.86
C LEU A 843 40.04 13.13 -16.94
N ILE A 844 40.62 14.29 -17.25
CA ILE A 844 41.63 14.46 -18.30
C ILE A 844 43.06 14.39 -17.73
N SER A 845 43.26 14.79 -16.47
CA SER A 845 44.52 14.66 -15.73
C SER A 845 44.81 13.21 -15.36
#